data_AF-A0AAU1MXP6-F1
#
_entry.id   AF-A0AAU1MXP6-F1
#
_cell.length_a   1.000
_cell.length_b   1.000
_cell.length_c   1.000
_cell.angle_alpha   90.00
_cell.angle_beta   90.00
_cell.angle_gamma   90.00
#
_symmetry.space_group_name_H-M   'P 1'
#
loop_
_entity.id
_entity.type
_entity.pdbx_description
1 polymer ?
#
loop_
_entity_poly.entity_id
_entity_poly.type
_entity_poly.pdbx_seq_one_letter_code
_entity_poly.pdbx_strand_id
1 'polypeptide(L)'
;MRADKRRIQTAVLGSADSEEPLMLPMEAIELDAFRHHYESDTFWCGILLGGCGGQLTTKLYTDRACHFAHHPDPDGLPHVCGRRARGVDSADHLYVRSAAAAWLAGRGEQGSFEYPRHDGAPLGSVVDVRWRHGALRVHLDQAVAPMWDSGMEPVLGTMVPVDRDTLIRRWYVHRIRLESEGTARRVRIGTEAFARPTEWFALDECEMTERGLSTPAVEEIVRARHAPRPSLWSPGKAKRVPEPEARAQALLRRLVYARRIESAALAKQVCGEIEDLTGVEGELQEQLEAAVRHARIWLVEQNEARRRLFDNLKKAVAEHRPGRVRRLLLRVNGTAAEDRTDAEAVVYERATKYFESLDDLTRDTVEAEAATEKEARKAAARVRSALQGLRGYDAYTSDLRPQVEGLVQSAALAGELLKPGEARRVEVWKNRVAEGPQAPLHVARRYWTQRDCPRCHADQGVNCVLVEGPDSGKVRKDPHHERLQLIVDERKVEQNKARQLKKAQQEVVSPAEPMKPAVEEPEREAEPGRPARERRAKEPKKKAEPRLHHQVPPRDWYRMMCPRCHARPGKLCDNDDRVGPADKRQLPHDERLRRVLQSDDRVGPAEKPQAPRDERLHRVPESARAEPRSPRRRRGDGEVQGAAGSAARTWHAAEVTCPKCQAAPNTPCTPNGMHHERVEWAREFSRRLWG
;
A
#
# COMPACT_ATOMS: atom_id res chain seq x y z
N MET A 1 -3.80 20.69 -10.09
CA MET A 1 -4.97 20.12 -9.40
C MET A 1 -4.65 18.67 -9.09
N ARG A 2 -4.55 18.26 -7.82
CA ARG A 2 -4.53 16.84 -7.47
C ARG A 2 -5.97 16.43 -7.19
N ALA A 3 -6.58 15.70 -8.11
CA ALA A 3 -7.83 14.99 -7.87
C ALA A 3 -7.68 14.09 -6.65
N ASP A 4 -8.71 14.01 -5.82
CA ASP A 4 -8.78 13.08 -4.69
C ASP A 4 -8.62 11.64 -5.23
N LYS A 5 -7.45 11.03 -4.98
CA LYS A 5 -7.15 9.66 -5.41
C LYS A 5 -7.73 8.62 -4.45
N ARG A 6 -8.49 9.02 -3.44
CA ARG A 6 -8.85 8.18 -2.31
C ARG A 6 -10.34 7.81 -2.39
N ARG A 7 -10.62 6.62 -2.94
CA ARG A 7 -11.99 6.10 -3.10
C ARG A 7 -12.61 5.80 -1.73
N ILE A 8 -13.71 6.47 -1.39
CA ILE A 8 -14.46 6.24 -0.14
C ILE A 8 -15.47 5.13 -0.37
N GLN A 9 -15.36 4.02 0.36
CA GLN A 9 -16.25 2.86 0.18
C GLN A 9 -17.40 2.80 1.19
N THR A 10 -17.34 3.61 2.26
CA THR A 10 -18.38 3.58 3.32
C THR A 10 -18.86 4.98 3.70
N ALA A 11 -20.14 5.06 4.03
CA ALA A 11 -20.86 6.24 4.47
C ALA A 11 -21.78 5.87 5.65
N VAL A 12 -22.46 6.87 6.21
CA VAL A 12 -23.58 6.66 7.14
C VAL A 12 -24.86 7.26 6.55
N LEU A 13 -26.01 6.67 6.90
CA LEU A 13 -27.31 7.05 6.34
C LEU A 13 -27.96 8.19 7.12
N GLY A 14 -28.58 9.14 6.43
CA GLY A 14 -29.46 10.17 7.00
C GLY A 14 -28.76 11.39 7.58
N SER A 15 -27.70 11.24 8.39
CA SER A 15 -26.97 12.37 8.99
C SER A 15 -25.50 12.08 9.29
N ALA A 16 -24.70 13.13 9.52
CA ALA A 16 -23.27 13.01 9.84
C ALA A 16 -22.97 12.26 11.15
N ASP A 17 -23.89 12.32 12.11
CA ASP A 17 -23.79 11.65 13.43
C ASP A 17 -24.47 10.28 13.44
N SER A 18 -25.02 9.85 12.30
CA SER A 18 -25.68 8.56 12.18
C SER A 18 -24.72 7.40 12.45
N GLU A 19 -25.29 6.35 13.01
CA GLU A 19 -24.61 5.11 13.41
C GLU A 19 -25.00 3.95 12.49
N GLU A 20 -25.79 4.22 11.45
CA GLU A 20 -26.22 3.25 10.45
C GLU A 20 -25.18 3.22 9.32
N PRO A 21 -24.28 2.22 9.30
CA PRO A 21 -23.23 2.16 8.31
C PRO A 21 -23.76 1.65 6.99
N LEU A 22 -23.14 2.14 5.93
CA LEU A 22 -23.50 1.75 4.59
C LEU A 22 -22.25 1.58 3.73
N MET A 23 -22.21 0.49 2.97
CA MET A 23 -21.14 0.17 2.03
C MET A 23 -21.65 0.36 0.61
N LEU A 24 -20.89 1.08 -0.21
CA LEU A 24 -21.23 1.22 -1.61
C LEU A 24 -20.84 -0.04 -2.39
N PRO A 25 -21.71 -0.58 -3.25
CA PRO A 25 -21.29 -1.56 -4.25
C PRO A 25 -20.18 -1.01 -5.14
N MET A 26 -19.23 -1.88 -5.50
CA MET A 26 -18.11 -1.49 -6.38
C MET A 26 -18.50 -1.55 -7.87
N GLU A 27 -19.45 -2.41 -8.21
CA GLU A 27 -19.92 -2.65 -9.58
C GLU A 27 -21.02 -1.66 -9.98
N ALA A 28 -20.96 -1.16 -11.22
CA ALA A 28 -21.91 -0.16 -11.71
C ALA A 28 -23.37 -0.64 -11.69
N ILE A 29 -23.60 -1.91 -12.03
CA ILE A 29 -24.96 -2.48 -12.08
C ILE A 29 -25.58 -2.60 -10.68
N GLU A 30 -24.75 -2.93 -9.68
CA GLU A 30 -25.17 -2.99 -8.28
C GLU A 30 -25.37 -1.59 -7.70
N LEU A 31 -24.58 -0.60 -8.15
CA LEU A 31 -24.75 0.80 -7.75
C LEU A 31 -26.11 1.36 -8.19
N ASP A 32 -26.59 1.02 -9.38
CA ASP A 32 -27.90 1.50 -9.84
C ASP A 32 -29.04 0.92 -8.99
N ALA A 33 -28.98 -0.38 -8.68
CA ALA A 33 -29.93 -1.01 -7.74
C ALA A 33 -29.85 -0.38 -6.34
N PHE A 34 -28.63 -0.11 -5.87
CA PHE A 34 -28.37 0.57 -4.60
C PHE A 34 -28.99 1.98 -4.58
N ARG A 35 -28.81 2.78 -5.64
CA ARG A 35 -29.38 4.14 -5.73
C ARG A 35 -30.90 4.13 -5.68
N HIS A 36 -31.52 3.15 -6.34
CA HIS A 36 -32.97 3.02 -6.31
C HIS A 36 -33.47 2.62 -4.92
N HIS A 37 -32.76 1.73 -4.23
CA HIS A 37 -33.13 1.32 -2.87
C HIS A 37 -33.08 2.48 -1.86
N TYR A 38 -32.13 3.40 -2.02
CA TYR A 38 -31.89 4.54 -1.12
C TYR A 38 -32.24 5.90 -1.76
N GLU A 39 -33.21 5.94 -2.68
CA GLU A 39 -33.53 7.14 -3.48
C GLU A 39 -33.98 8.33 -2.61
N SER A 40 -34.61 8.05 -1.47
CA SER A 40 -35.10 9.06 -0.52
C SER A 40 -34.09 9.42 0.58
N ASP A 41 -32.93 8.77 0.59
CA ASP A 41 -31.97 8.90 1.68
C ASP A 41 -30.78 9.78 1.31
N THR A 42 -30.05 10.22 2.33
CA THR A 42 -28.81 10.98 2.17
C THR A 42 -27.63 10.23 2.75
N PHE A 43 -26.48 10.34 2.08
CA PHE A 43 -25.24 9.68 2.51
C PHE A 43 -24.29 10.71 3.11
N TRP A 44 -23.61 10.35 4.18
CA TRP A 44 -22.75 11.28 4.90
C TRP A 44 -21.37 10.68 5.18
N CYS A 45 -20.36 11.54 5.15
CA CYS A 45 -19.01 11.22 5.58
C CYS A 45 -18.97 11.23 7.11
N GLY A 46 -19.54 10.18 7.72
CA GLY A 46 -19.88 10.14 9.14
C GLY A 46 -18.73 10.44 10.07
N ILE A 47 -19.03 11.13 11.17
CA ILE A 47 -18.03 11.53 12.18
C ILE A 47 -17.46 10.29 12.89
N LEU A 48 -18.31 9.29 13.16
CA LEU A 48 -17.89 8.01 13.74
C LEU A 48 -16.98 7.19 12.81
N LEU A 49 -17.05 7.41 11.49
CA LEU A 49 -16.11 6.84 10.52
C LEU A 49 -14.75 7.57 10.48
N GLY A 50 -14.51 8.52 11.39
CA GLY A 50 -13.40 9.47 11.32
C GLY A 50 -13.53 10.44 10.14
N GLY A 51 -14.76 10.66 9.66
CA GLY A 51 -15.13 11.54 8.56
C GLY A 51 -15.20 13.02 8.97
N CYS A 52 -15.52 13.86 8.00
CA CYS A 52 -15.64 15.31 8.17
C CYS A 52 -17.06 15.80 8.43
N GLY A 53 -18.06 14.90 8.40
CA GLY A 53 -19.48 15.24 8.48
C GLY A 53 -20.07 15.84 7.20
N GLY A 54 -19.32 15.93 6.10
CA GLY A 54 -19.83 16.43 4.83
C GLY A 54 -20.74 15.41 4.12
N GLN A 55 -21.77 15.90 3.42
CA GLN A 55 -22.64 15.06 2.62
C GLN A 55 -21.87 14.43 1.44
N LEU A 56 -22.23 13.19 1.12
CA LEU A 56 -21.63 12.38 0.07
C LEU A 56 -22.63 12.13 -1.06
N THR A 57 -22.10 12.05 -2.27
CA THR A 57 -22.76 11.56 -3.48
C THR A 57 -22.07 10.30 -3.97
N THR A 58 -22.74 9.53 -4.82
CA THR A 58 -22.18 8.30 -5.41
C THR A 58 -21.59 8.60 -6.78
N LYS A 59 -20.38 8.10 -7.05
CA LYS A 59 -19.74 8.17 -8.37
C LYS A 59 -19.84 6.82 -9.06
N LEU A 60 -20.62 6.80 -10.14
CA LEU A 60 -20.74 5.66 -11.04
C LEU A 60 -19.57 5.66 -12.02
N TYR A 61 -18.90 4.52 -12.10
CA TYR A 61 -17.83 4.27 -13.06
C TYR A 61 -18.02 2.87 -13.65
N THR A 62 -17.79 2.75 -14.96
CA THR A 62 -17.81 1.46 -15.67
C THR A 62 -16.41 0.91 -15.91
N ASP A 63 -15.38 1.75 -15.81
CA ASP A 63 -13.96 1.41 -16.00
C ASP A 63 -13.19 1.27 -14.66
N ARG A 64 -13.82 1.61 -13.53
CA ARG A 64 -13.22 1.67 -12.19
C ARG A 64 -14.28 1.37 -11.13
N ALA A 65 -13.82 1.01 -9.93
CA ALA A 65 -14.72 0.82 -8.80
C ALA A 65 -15.51 2.11 -8.48
N CYS A 66 -16.82 1.93 -8.36
CA CYS A 66 -17.73 2.93 -7.81
C CYS A 66 -17.32 3.30 -6.38
N HIS A 67 -17.58 4.54 -5.99
CA HIS A 67 -17.25 5.04 -4.64
C HIS A 67 -18.07 6.27 -4.28
N PHE A 68 -18.12 6.58 -2.98
CA PHE A 68 -18.63 7.85 -2.50
C PHE A 68 -17.63 8.99 -2.78
N ALA A 69 -18.17 10.17 -3.04
CA ALA A 69 -17.43 11.42 -3.18
C ALA A 69 -18.15 12.53 -2.43
N HIS A 70 -17.42 13.51 -1.91
CA HIS A 70 -18.04 14.69 -1.32
C HIS A 70 -18.76 15.50 -2.40
N HIS A 71 -19.84 16.17 -2.01
CA HIS A 71 -20.38 17.23 -2.83
C HIS A 71 -19.31 18.31 -3.04
N PRO A 72 -19.23 18.91 -4.25
CA PRO A 72 -18.34 20.05 -4.46
C PRO A 72 -18.77 21.22 -3.57
N ASP A 73 -17.80 21.94 -3.02
CA ASP A 73 -18.06 23.17 -2.25
C ASP A 73 -18.78 24.19 -3.16
N PRO A 74 -19.66 25.07 -2.64
CA PRO A 74 -20.34 26.09 -3.45
C PRO A 74 -19.37 26.99 -4.22
N ASP A 75 -18.17 27.19 -3.67
CA ASP A 75 -17.08 27.98 -4.28
C ASP A 75 -16.23 27.19 -5.29
N GLY A 76 -16.58 25.93 -5.59
CA GLY A 76 -15.85 25.06 -6.51
C GLY A 76 -14.49 24.58 -6.01
N LEU A 77 -14.19 24.78 -4.71
CA LEU A 77 -12.96 24.30 -4.09
C LEU A 77 -13.01 22.79 -3.81
N PRO A 78 -11.89 22.06 -3.90
CA PRO A 78 -11.84 20.66 -3.51
C PRO A 78 -12.12 20.50 -2.02
N HIS A 79 -13.16 19.75 -1.67
CA HIS A 79 -13.49 19.45 -0.28
C HIS A 79 -12.32 18.72 0.41
N VAL A 80 -11.78 19.30 1.48
CA VAL A 80 -10.62 18.72 2.21
C VAL A 80 -11.12 17.81 3.32
N CYS A 81 -11.07 16.49 3.08
CA CYS A 81 -11.45 15.50 4.08
C CYS A 81 -10.21 14.86 4.75
N GLY A 82 -10.12 15.00 6.08
CA GLY A 82 -9.05 14.44 6.91
C GLY A 82 -9.13 12.94 7.16
N ARG A 83 -10.26 12.30 6.81
CA ARG A 83 -10.52 10.87 6.97
C ARG A 83 -9.35 10.03 6.44
N ARG A 84 -8.78 9.11 7.22
CA ARG A 84 -7.64 8.29 6.78
C ARG A 84 -8.10 6.92 6.27
N ALA A 85 -8.94 6.23 7.03
CA ALA A 85 -9.52 4.95 6.69
C ALA A 85 -10.71 5.13 5.72
N ARG A 86 -10.64 4.51 4.55
CA ARG A 86 -11.62 4.67 3.45
C ARG A 86 -12.07 3.36 2.82
N GLY A 87 -11.46 2.25 3.25
CA GLY A 87 -11.85 0.92 2.84
C GLY A 87 -13.15 0.49 3.50
N VAL A 88 -13.64 -0.68 3.08
CA VAL A 88 -14.84 -1.31 3.63
C VAL A 88 -14.71 -1.57 5.13
N ASP A 89 -13.49 -1.87 5.57
CA ASP A 89 -13.09 -2.11 6.96
C ASP A 89 -13.24 -0.89 7.89
N SER A 90 -13.34 0.32 7.33
CA SER A 90 -13.42 1.55 8.12
C SER A 90 -14.74 1.75 8.87
N ALA A 91 -15.78 0.97 8.53
CA ALA A 91 -17.10 1.03 9.16
C ALA A 91 -17.35 -0.17 10.10
N ASP A 92 -16.34 -1.00 10.37
CA ASP A 92 -16.49 -2.28 11.06
C ASP A 92 -17.11 -2.13 12.44
N HIS A 93 -16.71 -1.12 13.18
CA HIS A 93 -17.24 -0.81 14.50
C HIS A 93 -18.74 -0.46 14.48
N LEU A 94 -19.23 0.17 13.43
CA LEU A 94 -20.66 0.46 13.26
C LEU A 94 -21.44 -0.81 12.89
N TYR A 95 -20.88 -1.67 12.03
CA TYR A 95 -21.50 -2.96 11.70
C TYR A 95 -21.53 -3.90 12.91
N VAL A 96 -20.48 -3.93 13.72
CA VAL A 96 -20.44 -4.67 14.99
C VAL A 96 -21.53 -4.18 15.92
N ARG A 97 -21.66 -2.86 16.09
CA ARG A 97 -22.73 -2.29 16.90
C ARG A 97 -24.11 -2.69 16.36
N SER A 98 -24.38 -2.47 15.08
CA SER A 98 -25.68 -2.76 14.47
C SER A 98 -26.07 -4.24 14.67
N ALA A 99 -25.12 -5.15 14.44
CA ALA A 99 -25.32 -6.58 14.66
C ALA A 99 -25.55 -6.92 16.14
N ALA A 100 -24.76 -6.34 17.05
CA ALA A 100 -24.92 -6.56 18.49
C ALA A 100 -26.25 -5.98 19.02
N ALA A 101 -26.68 -4.82 18.54
CA ALA A 101 -27.95 -4.21 18.87
C ALA A 101 -29.13 -5.09 18.42
N ALA A 102 -29.10 -5.57 17.18
CA ALA A 102 -30.11 -6.50 16.66
C ALA A 102 -30.13 -7.82 17.45
N TRP A 103 -28.96 -8.34 17.78
CA TRP A 103 -28.80 -9.58 18.56
C TRP A 103 -29.36 -9.48 19.99
N LEU A 104 -29.12 -8.34 20.67
CA LEU A 104 -29.67 -8.04 21.99
C LEU A 104 -31.19 -7.79 21.92
N ALA A 105 -31.64 -6.99 20.96
CA ALA A 105 -33.06 -6.70 20.77
C ALA A 105 -33.88 -7.97 20.49
N GLY A 106 -33.36 -8.90 19.69
CA GLY A 106 -33.98 -10.21 19.43
C GLY A 106 -34.14 -11.08 20.67
N ARG A 107 -33.47 -10.73 21.78
CA ARG A 107 -33.55 -11.40 23.09
C ARG A 107 -34.27 -10.56 24.15
N GLY A 108 -34.86 -9.43 23.76
CA GLY A 108 -35.53 -8.51 24.69
C GLY A 108 -34.58 -7.73 25.60
N GLU A 109 -33.28 -7.71 25.30
CA GLU A 109 -32.28 -6.95 26.04
C GLU A 109 -31.98 -5.62 25.34
N GLN A 110 -31.67 -4.60 26.13
CA GLN A 110 -31.20 -3.31 25.62
C GLN A 110 -29.70 -3.16 25.93
N GLY A 111 -28.93 -2.79 24.90
CA GLY A 111 -27.50 -2.54 25.02
C GLY A 111 -27.15 -1.07 24.89
N SER A 112 -26.16 -0.61 25.66
CA SER A 112 -25.42 0.62 25.39
C SER A 112 -24.12 0.32 24.66
N PHE A 113 -23.72 1.27 23.81
CA PHE A 113 -22.56 1.15 22.94
C PHE A 113 -21.67 2.36 23.11
N GLU A 114 -20.39 2.12 23.38
CA GLU A 114 -19.39 3.19 23.50
C GLU A 114 -18.21 2.93 22.57
N TYR A 115 -17.58 4.01 22.12
CA TYR A 115 -16.38 4.00 21.28
C TYR A 115 -15.24 4.68 22.04
N PRO A 116 -14.53 3.95 22.93
CA PRO A 116 -13.47 4.52 23.74
C PRO A 116 -12.39 5.17 22.87
N ARG A 117 -12.01 6.41 23.21
CA ARG A 117 -10.90 7.09 22.57
C ARG A 117 -9.61 6.75 23.31
N HIS A 118 -8.66 6.16 22.59
CA HIS A 118 -7.31 5.93 23.07
C HIS A 118 -6.34 6.79 22.29
N ASP A 119 -5.35 7.37 22.97
CA ASP A 119 -4.39 8.27 22.33
C ASP A 119 -3.63 7.55 21.21
N GLY A 120 -3.58 8.16 20.03
CA GLY A 120 -2.99 7.58 18.83
C GLY A 120 -3.79 6.44 18.14
N ALA A 121 -4.84 5.90 18.75
CA ALA A 121 -5.65 4.83 18.14
C ALA A 121 -6.74 5.40 17.21
N PRO A 122 -7.01 4.77 16.05
CA PRO A 122 -8.15 5.13 15.22
C PRO A 122 -9.49 5.04 15.96
N LEU A 123 -10.41 5.93 15.61
CA LEU A 123 -11.79 5.83 16.09
C LEU A 123 -12.41 4.52 15.59
N GLY A 124 -13.05 3.78 16.50
CA GLY A 124 -13.64 2.47 16.17
C GLY A 124 -12.67 1.29 16.27
N SER A 125 -11.42 1.47 16.72
CA SER A 125 -10.53 0.34 17.03
C SER A 125 -11.06 -0.55 18.16
N VAL A 126 -11.84 0.04 19.08
CA VAL A 126 -12.50 -0.66 20.19
C VAL A 126 -13.98 -0.29 20.25
N VAL A 127 -14.84 -1.28 20.51
CA VAL A 127 -16.27 -1.10 20.76
C VAL A 127 -16.61 -1.75 22.10
N ASP A 128 -17.14 -0.95 23.03
CA ASP A 128 -17.69 -1.45 24.29
C ASP A 128 -19.19 -1.68 24.10
N VAL A 129 -19.64 -2.90 24.40
CA VAL A 129 -21.05 -3.29 24.37
C VAL A 129 -21.44 -3.65 25.80
N ARG A 130 -22.39 -2.93 26.40
CA ARG A 130 -22.87 -3.20 27.77
C ARG A 130 -24.37 -3.42 27.75
N TRP A 131 -24.85 -4.34 28.57
CA TRP A 131 -26.27 -4.53 28.83
C TRP A 131 -26.45 -4.89 30.30
N ARG A 132 -27.69 -5.15 30.73
CA ARG A 132 -28.03 -5.33 32.15
C ARG A 132 -27.21 -6.41 32.87
N HIS A 133 -26.84 -7.47 32.15
CA HIS A 133 -26.26 -8.69 32.74
C HIS A 133 -24.85 -9.01 32.21
N GLY A 134 -24.19 -8.08 31.52
CA GLY A 134 -22.82 -8.30 31.07
C GLY A 134 -22.28 -7.21 30.17
N ALA A 135 -21.03 -7.40 29.76
CA ALA A 135 -20.31 -6.48 28.90
C ALA A 135 -19.28 -7.21 28.04
N LEU A 136 -19.18 -6.81 26.77
CA LEU A 136 -18.17 -7.24 25.83
C LEU A 136 -17.30 -6.05 25.43
N ARG A 137 -16.01 -6.32 25.22
CA ARG A 137 -15.10 -5.36 24.59
C ARG A 137 -14.54 -5.95 23.32
N VAL A 138 -14.94 -5.36 22.19
CA VAL A 138 -14.52 -5.81 20.86
C VAL A 138 -13.29 -5.02 20.42
N HIS A 139 -12.17 -5.69 20.21
CA HIS A 139 -10.94 -5.11 19.64
C HIS A 139 -10.88 -5.45 18.16
N LEU A 140 -11.03 -4.47 17.27
CA LEU A 140 -11.05 -4.74 15.82
C LEU A 140 -9.66 -4.76 15.18
N ASP A 141 -8.69 -4.08 15.79
CA ASP A 141 -7.32 -3.99 15.32
C ASP A 141 -6.29 -4.03 16.47
N GLN A 142 -5.00 -3.94 16.13
CA GLN A 142 -3.90 -4.00 17.10
C GLN A 142 -3.59 -2.65 17.78
N ALA A 143 -4.34 -1.58 17.49
CA ALA A 143 -4.02 -0.24 18.01
C ALA A 143 -4.21 -0.14 19.53
N VAL A 144 -5.08 -0.97 20.10
CA VAL A 144 -5.34 -1.04 21.54
C VAL A 144 -5.16 -2.48 22.02
N ALA A 145 -4.20 -2.67 22.93
CA ALA A 145 -3.94 -4.00 23.51
C ALA A 145 -5.15 -4.50 24.34
N PRO A 146 -5.51 -5.79 24.23
CA PRO A 146 -6.62 -6.35 24.97
C PRO A 146 -6.32 -6.45 26.47
N MET A 147 -7.31 -6.08 27.29
CA MET A 147 -7.26 -6.21 28.74
C MET A 147 -8.12 -7.38 29.21
N TRP A 148 -7.47 -8.44 29.68
CA TRP A 148 -8.12 -9.72 29.98
C TRP A 148 -8.94 -9.75 31.28
N ASP A 149 -8.61 -8.90 32.25
CA ASP A 149 -9.20 -8.91 33.60
C ASP A 149 -10.00 -7.62 33.89
N SER A 150 -10.59 -7.04 32.84
CA SER A 150 -11.30 -5.75 32.92
C SER A 150 -12.78 -5.85 33.30
N GLY A 151 -13.26 -7.05 33.64
CA GLY A 151 -14.70 -7.32 33.89
C GLY A 151 -15.56 -7.33 32.63
N MET A 152 -14.99 -7.07 31.45
CA MET A 152 -15.63 -7.19 30.14
C MET A 152 -14.97 -8.34 29.38
N GLU A 153 -15.78 -9.19 28.75
CA GLU A 153 -15.25 -10.31 27.98
C GLU A 153 -14.65 -9.79 26.66
N PRO A 154 -13.34 -10.03 26.40
CA PRO A 154 -12.69 -9.51 25.20
C PRO A 154 -13.03 -10.36 23.97
N VAL A 155 -13.44 -9.70 22.89
CA VAL A 155 -13.65 -10.30 21.56
C VAL A 155 -12.66 -9.70 20.58
N LEU A 156 -11.84 -10.53 19.95
CA LEU A 156 -10.63 -10.07 19.26
C LEU A 156 -10.71 -10.23 17.76
N GLY A 157 -10.40 -9.17 17.02
CA GLY A 157 -10.22 -9.19 15.58
C GLY A 157 -9.16 -10.21 15.19
N THR A 158 -9.26 -10.78 13.99
CA THR A 158 -8.34 -11.83 13.51
C THR A 158 -6.87 -11.39 13.50
N MET A 159 -6.61 -10.09 13.43
CA MET A 159 -5.26 -9.53 13.43
C MET A 159 -4.70 -9.28 14.84
N VAL A 160 -5.51 -9.33 15.90
CA VAL A 160 -5.04 -9.07 17.27
C VAL A 160 -4.26 -10.29 17.76
N PRO A 161 -2.95 -10.17 18.08
CA PRO A 161 -2.18 -11.33 18.51
C PRO A 161 -2.65 -11.82 19.90
N VAL A 162 -2.64 -13.14 20.09
CA VAL A 162 -2.85 -13.79 21.38
C VAL A 162 -1.71 -14.77 21.60
N ASP A 163 -1.04 -14.66 22.75
CA ASP A 163 0.06 -15.55 23.09
C ASP A 163 -0.46 -16.94 23.51
N ARG A 164 0.40 -17.95 23.34
CA ARG A 164 0.07 -19.34 23.63
C ARG A 164 -0.30 -19.54 25.11
N ASP A 165 0.35 -18.83 26.02
CA ASP A 165 0.09 -19.00 27.45
C ASP A 165 -1.29 -18.47 27.84
N THR A 166 -1.75 -17.39 27.21
CA THR A 166 -3.11 -16.88 27.36
C THR A 166 -4.16 -17.90 26.90
N LEU A 167 -3.96 -18.55 25.74
CA LEU A 167 -4.84 -19.63 25.29
C LEU A 167 -4.82 -20.85 26.22
N ILE A 168 -3.66 -21.18 26.81
CA ILE A 168 -3.54 -22.27 27.79
C ILE A 168 -4.27 -21.91 29.09
N ARG A 169 -4.13 -20.68 29.58
CA ARG A 169 -4.75 -20.21 30.82
C ARG A 169 -6.26 -20.05 30.70
N ARG A 170 -6.75 -19.37 29.64
CA ARG A 170 -8.18 -19.08 29.43
C ARG A 170 -8.93 -20.18 28.67
N TRP A 171 -8.21 -21.17 28.13
CA TRP A 171 -8.69 -22.32 27.34
C TRP A 171 -9.20 -21.95 25.94
N TYR A 172 -9.84 -20.80 25.81
CA TYR A 172 -10.26 -20.21 24.55
C TYR A 172 -10.23 -18.68 24.62
N VAL A 173 -10.33 -18.05 23.45
CA VAL A 173 -10.62 -16.63 23.28
C VAL A 173 -11.64 -16.46 22.16
N HIS A 174 -12.48 -15.43 22.27
CA HIS A 174 -13.42 -15.08 21.21
C HIS A 174 -12.71 -14.30 20.10
N ARG A 175 -13.01 -14.68 18.86
CA ARG A 175 -12.59 -13.97 17.66
C ARG A 175 -13.77 -13.26 17.01
N ILE A 176 -13.49 -12.20 16.30
CA ILE A 176 -14.46 -11.57 15.41
C ILE A 176 -13.86 -11.37 14.03
N ARG A 177 -14.65 -11.63 13.01
CA ARG A 177 -14.41 -11.18 11.64
C ARG A 177 -15.71 -10.72 11.04
N LEU A 178 -15.61 -9.98 9.97
CA LEU A 178 -16.78 -9.49 9.26
C LEU A 178 -16.64 -9.82 7.78
N GLU A 179 -17.66 -10.45 7.24
CA GLU A 179 -17.73 -10.94 5.86
C GLU A 179 -18.62 -10.00 5.05
N SER A 180 -18.16 -9.55 3.90
CA SER A 180 -18.98 -8.74 2.99
C SER A 180 -19.95 -9.65 2.25
N GLU A 181 -21.24 -9.36 2.36
CA GLU A 181 -22.31 -10.01 1.61
C GLU A 181 -23.14 -8.94 0.90
N GLY A 182 -22.91 -8.76 -0.40
CA GLY A 182 -23.45 -7.64 -1.16
C GLY A 182 -23.01 -6.31 -0.55
N THR A 183 -23.99 -5.48 -0.16
CA THR A 183 -23.78 -4.16 0.48
C THR A 183 -23.76 -4.21 2.00
N ALA A 184 -23.92 -5.40 2.59
CA ALA A 184 -23.94 -5.60 4.04
C ALA A 184 -22.63 -6.25 4.52
N ARG A 185 -22.37 -6.13 5.82
CA ARG A 185 -21.28 -6.87 6.48
C ARG A 185 -21.84 -7.72 7.59
N ARG A 186 -21.61 -9.03 7.50
CA ARG A 186 -22.06 -10.00 8.48
C ARG A 186 -20.99 -10.26 9.51
N VAL A 187 -21.37 -10.15 10.78
CA VAL A 187 -20.50 -10.49 11.91
C VAL A 187 -20.42 -12.00 12.07
N ARG A 188 -19.19 -12.51 12.18
CA ARG A 188 -18.89 -13.89 12.55
C ARG A 188 -18.10 -13.91 13.84
N ILE A 189 -18.54 -14.71 14.79
CA ILE A 189 -17.86 -14.94 16.07
C ILE A 189 -17.09 -16.25 15.96
N GLY A 190 -15.79 -16.18 16.24
CA GLY A 190 -14.90 -17.33 16.24
C GLY A 190 -14.55 -17.77 17.65
N THR A 191 -14.17 -19.03 17.81
CA THR A 191 -13.57 -19.56 19.04
C THR A 191 -12.18 -20.06 18.70
N GLU A 192 -11.16 -19.37 19.20
CA GLU A 192 -9.78 -19.85 19.10
C GLU A 192 -9.41 -20.54 20.41
N ALA A 193 -8.94 -21.77 20.30
CA ALA A 193 -8.49 -22.56 21.44
C ALA A 193 -7.12 -23.19 21.13
N PHE A 194 -6.38 -23.52 22.18
CA PHE A 194 -5.06 -24.11 22.02
C PHE A 194 -5.14 -25.41 21.19
N ALA A 195 -4.32 -25.49 20.13
CA ALA A 195 -4.22 -26.63 19.21
C ALA A 195 -5.52 -27.00 18.45
N ARG A 196 -6.46 -26.05 18.29
CA ARG A 196 -7.66 -26.20 17.47
C ARG A 196 -7.74 -25.08 16.43
N PRO A 197 -8.23 -25.31 15.20
CA PRO A 197 -8.54 -24.23 14.28
C PRO A 197 -9.63 -23.33 14.87
N THR A 198 -9.66 -22.06 14.50
CA THR A 198 -10.76 -21.18 14.88
C THR A 198 -12.05 -21.63 14.21
N GLU A 199 -13.02 -22.02 15.02
CA GLU A 199 -14.37 -22.36 14.57
C GLU A 199 -15.24 -21.10 14.53
N TRP A 200 -15.93 -20.86 13.42
CA TRP A 200 -16.66 -19.62 13.16
C TRP A 200 -18.16 -19.86 13.10
N PHE A 201 -18.91 -19.03 13.82
CA PHE A 201 -20.36 -19.09 13.96
C PHE A 201 -20.95 -17.72 13.60
N ALA A 202 -22.19 -17.72 13.12
CA ALA A 202 -22.97 -16.51 13.03
C ALA A 202 -23.36 -16.02 14.45
N LEU A 203 -23.64 -14.73 14.58
CA LEU A 203 -23.90 -14.13 15.89
C LEU A 203 -25.19 -14.66 16.53
N ASP A 204 -26.19 -15.02 15.72
CA ASP A 204 -27.44 -15.65 16.15
C ASP A 204 -27.26 -17.07 16.71
N GLU A 205 -26.24 -17.81 16.25
CA GLU A 205 -25.81 -19.10 16.80
C GLU A 205 -25.07 -18.97 18.14
N CYS A 206 -24.75 -17.75 18.58
CA CYS A 206 -24.09 -17.50 19.86
C CYS A 206 -25.12 -17.21 20.97
N GLU A 207 -24.81 -17.69 22.17
CA GLU A 207 -25.63 -17.50 23.36
C GLU A 207 -24.94 -16.61 24.39
N MET A 208 -25.73 -16.00 25.27
CA MET A 208 -25.22 -15.33 26.46
C MET A 208 -25.34 -16.26 27.65
N THR A 209 -24.23 -16.47 28.34
CA THR A 209 -24.18 -17.27 29.57
C THR A 209 -23.71 -16.39 30.73
N GLU A 210 -23.78 -16.91 31.96
CA GLU A 210 -23.21 -16.22 33.13
C GLU A 210 -21.70 -15.95 33.00
N ARG A 211 -21.01 -16.64 32.09
CA ARG A 211 -19.58 -16.45 31.79
C ARG A 211 -19.34 -15.46 30.63
N GLY A 212 -20.39 -14.85 30.11
CA GLY A 212 -20.35 -13.98 28.94
C GLY A 212 -20.79 -14.68 27.66
N LEU A 213 -20.29 -14.19 26.53
CA LEU A 213 -20.56 -14.73 25.19
C LEU A 213 -20.14 -16.21 25.14
N SER A 214 -21.03 -17.07 24.64
CA SER A 214 -20.78 -18.49 24.43
C SER A 214 -21.06 -18.85 22.98
N THR A 215 -20.13 -19.57 22.36
CA THR A 215 -20.33 -20.18 21.05
C THR A 215 -20.56 -21.69 21.24
N PRO A 216 -21.08 -22.40 20.23
CA PRO A 216 -21.18 -23.86 20.28
C PRO A 216 -19.83 -24.55 20.59
N ALA A 217 -18.72 -24.02 20.06
CA ALA A 217 -17.38 -24.54 20.36
C ALA A 217 -16.95 -24.28 21.83
N VAL A 218 -17.30 -23.12 22.40
CA VAL A 218 -17.06 -22.84 23.82
C VAL A 218 -17.82 -23.82 24.70
N GLU A 219 -19.09 -24.09 24.38
CA GLU A 219 -19.88 -25.07 25.13
C GLU A 219 -19.24 -26.45 25.10
N GLU A 220 -18.73 -26.90 23.94
CA GLU A 220 -18.03 -28.18 23.84
C GLU A 220 -16.76 -28.19 24.68
N ILE A 221 -15.94 -27.13 24.62
CA ILE A 221 -14.71 -27.01 25.41
C ILE A 221 -15.03 -27.04 26.92
N VAL A 222 -16.04 -26.29 27.34
CA VAL A 222 -16.49 -26.24 28.73
C VAL A 222 -17.06 -27.59 29.16
N ARG A 223 -17.90 -28.23 28.34
CA ARG A 223 -18.47 -29.56 28.61
C ARG A 223 -17.40 -30.62 28.73
N ALA A 224 -16.41 -30.63 27.85
CA ALA A 224 -15.27 -31.57 27.91
C ALA A 224 -14.44 -31.40 29.19
N ARG A 225 -14.41 -30.19 29.77
CA ARG A 225 -13.70 -29.87 31.01
C ARG A 225 -14.49 -30.21 32.27
N HIS A 226 -15.81 -29.99 32.25
CA HIS A 226 -16.72 -30.30 33.37
C HIS A 226 -17.23 -31.74 33.34
N ALA A 227 -17.08 -32.44 32.22
CA ALA A 227 -17.27 -33.88 32.17
C ALA A 227 -16.42 -34.52 33.28
N PRO A 228 -16.99 -35.45 34.07
CA PRO A 228 -16.21 -36.22 35.02
C PRO A 228 -15.00 -36.75 34.28
N ARG A 229 -13.79 -36.43 34.77
CA ARG A 229 -12.60 -37.11 34.27
C ARG A 229 -12.96 -38.60 34.27
N PRO A 230 -12.83 -39.33 33.16
CA PRO A 230 -13.02 -40.77 33.18
C PRO A 230 -12.19 -41.25 34.36
N SER A 231 -12.84 -41.92 35.32
CA SER A 231 -12.26 -42.23 36.60
C SER A 231 -10.94 -42.95 36.36
N LEU A 232 -9.84 -42.22 36.49
CA LEU A 232 -8.57 -42.83 36.84
C LEU A 232 -8.85 -43.38 38.23
N TRP A 233 -9.17 -44.68 38.26
CA TRP A 233 -9.16 -45.58 39.40
C TRP A 233 -9.13 -44.91 40.78
N SER A 234 -10.20 -45.14 41.54
CA SER A 234 -10.23 -44.88 42.98
C SER A 234 -8.93 -45.36 43.66
N PRO A 235 -8.36 -44.58 44.60
CA PRO A 235 -7.16 -44.97 45.33
C PRO A 235 -7.50 -46.05 46.35
N GLY A 236 -7.63 -47.29 45.87
CA GLY A 236 -7.73 -48.49 46.68
C GLY A 236 -6.36 -49.14 46.87
N LYS A 237 -5.59 -48.59 47.81
CA LYS A 237 -4.41 -49.19 48.47
C LYS A 237 -3.17 -49.54 47.60
N ALA A 238 -2.02 -49.19 48.19
CA ALA A 238 -0.64 -49.55 47.84
C ALA A 238 -0.03 -48.92 46.57
N LYS A 239 0.76 -47.87 46.82
CA LYS A 239 1.76 -47.29 45.91
C LYS A 239 2.73 -48.40 45.46
N ARG A 240 2.51 -48.99 44.29
CA ARG A 240 3.57 -49.68 43.54
C ARG A 240 4.27 -48.63 42.69
N VAL A 241 5.58 -48.53 42.89
CA VAL A 241 6.51 -47.80 42.00
C VAL A 241 6.18 -48.19 40.55
N PRO A 242 6.11 -47.24 39.59
CA PRO A 242 5.90 -47.59 38.19
C PRO A 242 6.96 -48.62 37.78
N GLU A 243 6.49 -49.74 37.25
CA GLU A 243 7.34 -50.80 36.73
C GLU A 243 8.36 -50.20 35.74
N PRO A 244 9.65 -50.55 35.84
CA PRO A 244 10.73 -49.95 35.04
C PRO A 244 10.44 -49.96 33.53
N GLU A 245 9.69 -50.94 33.05
CA GLU A 245 9.23 -51.06 31.65
C GLU A 245 8.24 -49.95 31.24
N ALA A 246 7.32 -49.53 32.11
CA ALA A 246 6.38 -48.46 31.82
C ALA A 246 7.09 -47.10 31.70
N ARG A 247 8.14 -46.90 32.49
CA ARG A 247 8.99 -45.70 32.44
C ARG A 247 9.84 -45.68 31.18
N ALA A 248 10.41 -46.83 30.78
CA ALA A 248 11.13 -46.99 29.51
C ALA A 248 10.28 -46.61 28.30
N GLN A 249 9.05 -47.14 28.21
CA GLN A 249 8.15 -46.83 27.09
C GLN A 249 7.75 -45.35 27.04
N ALA A 250 7.59 -44.70 28.20
CA ALA A 250 7.30 -43.27 28.26
C ALA A 250 8.48 -42.42 27.75
N LEU A 251 9.72 -42.80 28.10
CA LEU A 251 10.92 -42.13 27.62
C LEU A 251 11.14 -42.30 26.12
N LEU A 252 10.89 -43.49 25.56
CA LEU A 252 10.91 -43.71 24.11
C LEU A 252 9.94 -42.77 23.38
N ARG A 253 8.69 -42.65 23.85
CA ARG A 253 7.71 -41.73 23.29
C ARG A 253 8.16 -40.27 23.37
N ARG A 254 8.75 -39.86 24.50
CA ARG A 254 9.29 -38.50 24.67
C ARG A 254 10.49 -38.23 23.76
N LEU A 255 11.35 -39.23 23.50
CA LEU A 255 12.49 -39.08 22.60
C LEU A 255 12.04 -38.96 21.14
N VAL A 256 11.05 -39.75 20.73
CA VAL A 256 10.41 -39.63 19.41
C VAL A 256 9.77 -38.25 19.24
N TYR A 257 9.03 -37.79 20.26
CA TYR A 257 8.43 -36.46 20.27
C TYR A 257 9.50 -35.36 20.16
N ALA A 258 10.58 -35.43 20.94
CA ALA A 258 11.68 -34.46 20.91
C ALA A 258 12.33 -34.33 19.52
N ARG A 259 12.59 -35.47 18.86
CA ARG A 259 13.11 -35.48 17.48
C ARG A 259 12.15 -34.86 16.49
N ARG A 260 10.86 -35.04 16.70
CA ARG A 260 9.84 -34.58 15.76
C ARG A 260 9.53 -33.09 15.89
N ILE A 261 9.57 -32.52 17.09
CA ILE A 261 9.53 -31.06 17.27
C ILE A 261 10.90 -30.40 17.02
N GLU A 262 11.87 -31.17 16.51
CA GLU A 262 13.26 -30.76 16.26
C GLU A 262 13.96 -30.12 17.48
N SER A 263 13.56 -30.51 18.69
CA SER A 263 14.12 -29.96 19.93
C SER A 263 15.38 -30.74 20.35
N ALA A 264 16.53 -30.19 20.00
CA ALA A 264 17.83 -30.76 20.39
C ALA A 264 18.03 -30.77 21.91
N ALA A 265 17.55 -29.76 22.63
CA ALA A 265 17.64 -29.68 24.09
C ALA A 265 16.83 -30.81 24.77
N LEU A 266 15.57 -30.99 24.36
CA LEU A 266 14.71 -32.04 24.91
C LEU A 266 15.24 -33.44 24.56
N ALA A 267 15.76 -33.65 23.34
CA ALA A 267 16.34 -34.93 22.96
C ALA A 267 17.59 -35.27 23.79
N LYS A 268 18.46 -34.29 24.08
CA LYS A 268 19.60 -34.48 24.99
C LYS A 268 19.15 -34.87 26.39
N GLN A 269 18.16 -34.16 26.94
CA GLN A 269 17.61 -34.44 28.25
C GLN A 269 17.05 -35.87 28.33
N VAL A 270 16.21 -36.27 27.36
CA VAL A 270 15.58 -37.59 27.36
C VAL A 270 16.60 -38.71 27.15
N CYS A 271 17.65 -38.51 26.34
CA CYS A 271 18.76 -39.47 26.25
C CYS A 271 19.42 -39.70 27.61
N GLY A 272 19.68 -38.64 28.38
CA GLY A 272 20.20 -38.76 29.76
C GLY A 272 19.24 -39.51 30.68
N GLU A 273 17.95 -39.17 30.63
CA GLU A 273 16.92 -39.87 31.44
C GLU A 273 16.79 -41.37 31.10
N ILE A 274 17.12 -41.79 29.86
CA ILE A 274 17.16 -43.20 29.45
C ILE A 274 18.42 -43.89 29.97
N GLU A 275 19.57 -43.21 29.93
CA GLU A 275 20.84 -43.74 30.44
C GLU A 275 20.82 -43.97 31.96
N ASP A 276 20.08 -43.12 32.69
CA ASP A 276 19.87 -43.24 34.14
C ASP A 276 18.83 -44.32 34.52
N LEU A 277 18.13 -44.92 33.55
CA LEU A 277 17.10 -45.92 33.80
C LEU A 277 17.72 -47.30 34.05
N THR A 278 17.49 -47.87 35.24
CA THR A 278 17.95 -49.20 35.63
C THR A 278 16.76 -50.17 35.81
N GLY A 279 17.04 -51.48 35.65
CA GLY A 279 16.04 -52.54 35.87
C GLY A 279 15.14 -52.85 34.67
N VAL A 280 15.55 -52.51 33.45
CA VAL A 280 14.90 -52.91 32.20
C VAL A 280 15.80 -53.93 31.51
N GLU A 281 15.26 -55.10 31.17
CA GLU A 281 16.02 -56.19 30.53
C GLU A 281 15.32 -56.67 29.25
N GLY A 282 16.05 -57.40 28.40
CA GLY A 282 15.53 -57.98 27.17
C GLY A 282 15.29 -56.96 26.04
N GLU A 283 14.28 -57.23 25.22
CA GLU A 283 14.01 -56.50 23.96
C GLU A 283 13.81 -54.98 24.16
N LEU A 284 13.24 -54.58 25.29
CA LEU A 284 12.97 -53.17 25.58
C LEU A 284 14.26 -52.37 25.85
N GLN A 285 15.28 -53.00 26.45
CA GLN A 285 16.59 -52.38 26.67
C GLN A 285 17.31 -52.16 25.33
N GLU A 286 17.27 -53.15 24.42
CA GLU A 286 17.85 -53.01 23.08
C GLU A 286 17.18 -51.88 22.28
N GLN A 287 15.84 -51.73 22.42
CA GLN A 287 15.08 -50.64 21.81
C GLN A 287 15.48 -49.26 22.35
N LEU A 288 15.66 -49.14 23.68
CA LEU A 288 16.14 -47.90 24.30
C LEU A 288 17.54 -47.51 23.80
N GLU A 289 18.47 -48.46 23.77
CA GLU A 289 19.83 -48.21 23.31
C GLU A 289 19.87 -47.83 21.83
N ALA A 290 19.09 -48.51 20.98
CA ALA A 290 18.97 -48.17 19.57
C ALA A 290 18.37 -46.76 19.37
N ALA A 291 17.35 -46.41 20.15
CA ALA A 291 16.72 -45.09 20.10
C ALA A 291 17.69 -43.97 20.53
N VAL A 292 18.47 -44.18 21.60
CA VAL A 292 19.50 -43.24 22.04
C VAL A 292 20.62 -43.09 21.00
N ARG A 293 21.09 -44.20 20.40
CA ARG A 293 22.08 -44.14 19.29
C ARG A 293 21.57 -43.29 18.12
N HIS A 294 20.33 -43.51 17.67
CA HIS A 294 19.74 -42.73 16.59
C HIS A 294 19.53 -41.25 16.97
N ALA A 295 19.12 -40.97 18.21
CA ALA A 295 18.98 -39.61 18.69
C ALA A 295 20.33 -38.88 18.78
N ARG A 296 21.41 -39.55 19.19
CA ARG A 296 22.76 -38.98 19.21
C ARG A 296 23.26 -38.62 17.81
N ILE A 297 23.06 -39.48 16.81
CA ILE A 297 23.41 -39.18 15.41
C ILE A 297 22.65 -37.94 14.93
N TRP A 298 21.33 -37.92 15.16
CA TRP A 298 20.49 -36.79 14.80
C TRP A 298 20.92 -35.49 15.49
N LEU A 299 21.32 -35.53 16.78
CA LEU A 299 21.83 -34.36 17.50
C LEU A 299 23.12 -33.80 16.88
N VAL A 300 24.00 -34.65 16.34
CA VAL A 300 25.20 -34.21 15.61
C VAL A 300 24.80 -33.47 14.33
N GLU A 301 23.87 -34.02 13.55
CA GLU A 301 23.36 -33.39 12.33
C GLU A 301 22.70 -32.03 12.62
N GLN A 302 21.91 -31.93 13.69
CA GLN A 302 21.30 -30.67 14.10
C GLN A 302 22.34 -29.61 14.50
N ASN A 303 23.40 -30.01 15.22
CA ASN A 303 24.48 -29.10 15.57
C ASN A 303 25.21 -28.58 14.32
N GLU A 304 25.43 -29.43 13.31
CA GLU A 304 26.02 -28.98 12.04
C GLU A 304 25.11 -28.01 11.28
N ALA A 305 23.81 -28.31 11.20
CA ALA A 305 22.83 -27.44 10.56
C ALA A 305 22.77 -26.06 11.23
N ARG A 306 22.82 -26.04 12.57
CA ARG A 306 22.89 -24.83 13.39
C ARG A 306 24.16 -24.02 13.11
N ARG A 307 25.34 -24.66 13.09
CA ARG A 307 26.60 -23.98 12.74
C ARG A 307 26.53 -23.33 11.35
N ARG A 308 26.06 -24.08 10.34
CA ARG A 308 25.88 -23.55 8.98
C ARG A 308 24.91 -22.37 8.93
N LEU A 309 23.87 -22.37 9.77
CA LEU A 309 22.90 -21.28 9.84
C LEU A 309 23.56 -19.98 10.35
N PHE A 310 24.33 -20.06 11.43
CA PHE A 310 25.06 -18.91 11.99
C PHE A 310 26.17 -18.41 11.07
N ASP A 311 26.89 -19.30 10.38
CA ASP A 311 27.89 -18.91 9.38
C ASP A 311 27.25 -18.14 8.21
N ASN A 312 26.09 -18.61 7.74
CA ASN A 312 25.33 -17.91 6.71
C ASN A 312 24.83 -16.54 7.17
N LEU A 313 24.42 -16.41 8.44
CA LEU A 313 24.00 -15.13 9.01
C LEU A 313 25.19 -14.16 9.07
N LYS A 314 26.33 -14.62 9.60
CA LYS A 314 27.58 -13.85 9.64
C LYS A 314 28.00 -13.36 8.26
N LYS A 315 27.95 -14.24 7.25
CA LYS A 315 28.26 -13.90 5.85
C LYS A 315 27.27 -12.88 5.28
N ALA A 316 25.97 -13.04 5.54
CA ALA A 316 24.95 -12.11 5.04
C ALA A 316 25.09 -10.70 5.62
N VAL A 317 25.50 -10.59 6.89
CA VAL A 317 25.82 -9.30 7.54
C VAL A 317 27.06 -8.68 6.93
N ALA A 318 28.14 -9.46 6.74
CA ALA A 318 29.37 -8.98 6.10
C ALA A 318 29.16 -8.54 4.64
N GLU A 319 28.26 -9.21 3.91
CA GLU A 319 27.90 -8.86 2.53
C GLU A 319 26.87 -7.70 2.43
N HIS A 320 26.42 -7.14 3.56
CA HIS A 320 25.40 -6.09 3.61
C HIS A 320 24.13 -6.42 2.80
N ARG A 321 23.61 -7.66 2.96
CA ARG A 321 22.42 -8.14 2.25
C ARG A 321 21.19 -8.16 3.17
N PRO A 322 20.47 -7.04 3.35
CA PRO A 322 19.43 -6.92 4.39
C PRO A 322 18.35 -7.98 4.26
N GLY A 323 17.81 -8.21 3.06
CA GLY A 323 16.79 -9.24 2.85
C GLY A 323 17.23 -10.66 3.23
N ARG A 324 18.54 -10.96 3.14
CA ARG A 324 19.10 -12.25 3.54
C ARG A 324 19.33 -12.32 5.05
N VAL A 325 19.82 -11.25 5.66
CA VAL A 325 19.99 -11.16 7.12
C VAL A 325 18.63 -11.33 7.82
N ARG A 326 17.55 -10.69 7.34
CA ARG A 326 16.21 -10.80 7.96
C ARG A 326 15.70 -12.25 8.03
N ARG A 327 15.80 -12.95 6.89
CA ARG A 327 15.34 -14.34 6.78
C ARG A 327 16.15 -15.26 7.69
N LEU A 328 17.46 -15.03 7.79
CA LEU A 328 18.34 -15.83 8.63
C LEU A 328 18.14 -15.52 10.12
N LEU A 329 17.91 -14.27 10.51
CA LEU A 329 17.56 -13.89 11.89
C LEU A 329 16.28 -14.57 12.39
N LEU A 330 15.22 -14.59 11.57
CA LEU A 330 13.97 -15.29 11.93
C LEU A 330 14.20 -16.78 12.14
N ARG A 331 15.03 -17.40 11.30
CA ARG A 331 15.36 -18.82 11.41
C ARG A 331 16.24 -19.10 12.63
N VAL A 332 17.22 -18.24 12.92
CA VAL A 332 18.06 -18.33 14.13
C VAL A 332 17.23 -18.18 15.41
N ASN A 333 16.25 -17.28 15.44
CA ASN A 333 15.33 -17.15 16.57
C ASN A 333 14.47 -18.41 16.75
N GLY A 334 13.99 -19.01 15.67
CA GLY A 334 13.23 -20.26 15.76
C GLY A 334 14.03 -21.47 16.24
N THR A 335 15.34 -21.51 15.99
CA THR A 335 16.18 -22.70 16.26
C THR A 335 17.02 -22.59 17.54
N ALA A 336 17.39 -21.37 17.97
CA ALA A 336 18.39 -21.17 19.02
C ALA A 336 18.03 -20.02 19.98
N ALA A 337 16.74 -19.72 20.20
CA ALA A 337 16.33 -18.64 21.09
C ALA A 337 16.78 -18.82 22.55
N GLU A 338 16.67 -20.04 23.07
CA GLU A 338 16.81 -20.31 24.51
C GLU A 338 18.19 -20.87 24.90
N ASP A 339 18.98 -21.37 23.95
CA ASP A 339 20.22 -22.11 24.21
C ASP A 339 21.41 -21.63 23.36
N ARG A 340 21.42 -20.35 22.97
CA ARG A 340 22.49 -19.71 22.19
C ARG A 340 23.83 -19.75 22.94
N THR A 341 24.89 -20.16 22.26
CA THR A 341 26.26 -20.01 22.79
C THR A 341 26.71 -18.55 22.72
N ASP A 342 27.70 -18.15 23.52
CA ASP A 342 28.22 -16.78 23.51
C ASP A 342 28.70 -16.35 22.12
N ALA A 343 29.36 -17.25 21.38
CA ALA A 343 29.80 -16.99 20.01
C ALA A 343 28.62 -16.74 19.05
N GLU A 344 27.51 -17.47 19.22
CA GLU A 344 26.30 -17.30 18.42
C GLU A 344 25.53 -16.02 18.81
N ALA A 345 25.52 -15.67 20.09
CA ALA A 345 24.92 -14.43 20.59
C ALA A 345 25.62 -13.20 19.97
N VAL A 346 26.95 -13.19 19.90
CA VAL A 346 27.71 -12.11 19.24
C VAL A 346 27.33 -11.96 17.77
N VAL A 347 27.17 -13.06 17.04
CA VAL A 347 26.74 -13.03 15.63
C VAL A 347 25.32 -12.47 15.49
N TYR A 348 24.42 -12.87 16.39
CA TYR A 348 23.04 -12.40 16.43
C TYR A 348 22.94 -10.90 16.75
N GLU A 349 23.67 -10.42 17.75
CA GLU A 349 23.71 -9.00 18.10
C GLU A 349 24.24 -8.14 16.96
N ARG A 350 25.31 -8.58 16.30
CA ARG A 350 25.87 -7.87 15.13
C ARG A 350 24.87 -7.78 13.98
N ALA A 351 24.09 -8.83 13.75
CA ALA A 351 23.04 -8.84 12.74
C ALA A 351 21.87 -7.92 13.10
N THR A 352 21.53 -7.81 14.38
CA THR A 352 20.46 -6.93 14.89
C THR A 352 20.86 -5.46 14.80
N LYS A 353 22.06 -5.11 15.25
CA LYS A 353 22.62 -3.74 15.10
C LYS A 353 22.71 -3.28 13.66
N TYR A 354 23.04 -4.19 12.74
CA TYR A 354 23.02 -3.89 11.30
C TYR A 354 21.61 -3.50 10.82
N PHE A 355 20.56 -4.14 11.32
CA PHE A 355 19.18 -3.78 10.98
C PHE A 355 18.73 -2.44 11.55
N GLU A 356 19.03 -2.18 12.82
CA GLU A 356 18.72 -0.90 13.47
C GLU A 356 19.33 0.27 12.68
N SER A 357 20.59 0.11 12.22
CA SER A 357 21.27 1.14 11.42
C SER A 357 20.62 1.42 10.05
N LEU A 358 19.89 0.45 9.47
CA LEU A 358 19.18 0.63 8.20
C LEU A 358 17.84 1.34 8.38
N ASP A 359 17.16 1.09 9.49
CA ASP A 359 15.91 1.76 9.84
C ASP A 359 16.15 3.24 10.17
N ASP A 360 17.25 3.55 10.85
CA ASP A 360 17.63 4.94 11.14
C ASP A 360 18.00 5.71 9.86
N LEU A 361 18.76 5.10 8.94
CA LEU A 361 19.09 5.73 7.65
C LEU A 361 17.82 6.01 6.82
N THR A 362 16.84 5.09 6.85
CA THR A 362 15.57 5.26 6.15
C THR A 362 14.76 6.39 6.79
N ARG A 363 14.73 6.48 8.12
CA ARG A 363 14.07 7.55 8.88
C ARG A 363 14.67 8.93 8.55
N ASP A 364 15.99 9.06 8.57
CA ASP A 364 16.70 10.31 8.29
C ASP A 364 16.41 10.83 6.87
N THR A 365 16.37 9.92 5.88
CA THR A 365 16.03 10.30 4.50
C THR A 365 14.59 10.81 4.38
N VAL A 366 13.64 10.16 5.04
CA VAL A 366 12.23 10.57 5.04
C VAL A 366 12.04 11.90 5.77
N GLU A 367 12.72 12.12 6.89
CA GLU A 367 12.68 13.37 7.64
C GLU A 367 13.29 14.53 6.85
N ALA A 368 14.41 14.31 6.17
CA ALA A 368 15.03 15.28 5.28
C ALA A 368 14.09 15.64 4.10
N GLU A 369 13.46 14.66 3.45
CA GLU A 369 12.47 14.91 2.39
C GLU A 369 11.27 15.70 2.92
N ALA A 370 10.74 15.34 4.09
CA ALA A 370 9.64 16.06 4.73
C ALA A 370 10.00 17.51 5.09
N ALA A 371 11.23 17.77 5.54
CA ALA A 371 11.73 19.10 5.82
C ALA A 371 11.81 19.96 4.55
N THR A 372 12.31 19.40 3.44
CA THR A 372 12.35 20.11 2.15
C THR A 372 10.96 20.42 1.61
N GLU A 373 10.00 19.49 1.73
CA GLU A 373 8.60 19.73 1.33
C GLU A 373 7.95 20.82 2.19
N LYS A 374 8.22 20.84 3.50
CA LYS A 374 7.71 21.87 4.42
C LYS A 374 8.22 23.26 4.05
N GLU A 375 9.50 23.40 3.70
CA GLU A 375 10.05 24.69 3.27
C GLU A 375 9.51 25.14 1.90
N ALA A 376 9.34 24.22 0.95
CA ALA A 376 8.72 24.54 -0.33
C ALA A 376 7.26 25.03 -0.16
N ARG A 377 6.50 24.45 0.78
CA ARG A 377 5.13 24.89 1.10
C ARG A 377 5.10 26.29 1.73
N LYS A 378 6.01 26.59 2.66
CA LYS A 378 6.17 27.94 3.25
C LYS A 378 6.53 28.95 2.18
N ALA A 379 7.45 28.60 1.27
CA ALA A 379 7.83 29.44 0.15
C ALA A 379 6.65 29.74 -0.79
N ALA A 380 5.84 28.72 -1.12
CA ALA A 380 4.62 28.91 -1.91
C ALA A 380 3.59 29.83 -1.23
N ALA A 381 3.46 29.75 0.11
CA ALA A 381 2.63 30.67 0.88
C ALA A 381 3.16 32.11 0.82
N ARG A 382 4.48 32.31 0.99
CA ARG A 382 5.12 33.62 0.84
C ARG A 382 4.89 34.22 -0.55
N VAL A 383 4.97 33.42 -1.61
CA VAL A 383 4.66 33.85 -2.99
C VAL A 383 3.23 34.35 -3.11
N ARG A 384 2.25 33.62 -2.56
CA ARG A 384 0.84 34.04 -2.60
C ARG A 384 0.61 35.35 -1.86
N SER A 385 1.18 35.49 -0.67
CA SER A 385 1.08 36.74 0.12
C SER A 385 1.75 37.91 -0.60
N ALA A 386 2.94 37.72 -1.18
CA ALA A 386 3.65 38.74 -1.95
C ALA A 386 2.85 39.14 -3.21
N LEU A 387 2.32 38.17 -3.96
CA LEU A 387 1.45 38.45 -5.12
C LEU A 387 0.14 39.14 -4.74
N GLN A 388 -0.34 38.97 -3.51
CA GLN A 388 -1.53 39.68 -3.01
C GLN A 388 -1.18 41.12 -2.61
N GLY A 389 -0.08 41.33 -1.90
CA GLY A 389 0.42 42.68 -1.56
C GLY A 389 0.75 43.50 -2.81
N LEU A 390 1.26 42.86 -3.85
CA LEU A 390 1.56 43.51 -5.12
C LEU A 390 0.32 43.92 -5.93
N ARG A 391 -0.90 43.49 -5.58
CA ARG A 391 -2.13 43.88 -6.30
C ARG A 391 -2.44 45.37 -6.22
N GLY A 392 -1.99 46.04 -5.16
CA GLY A 392 -2.26 47.47 -4.94
C GLY A 392 -1.32 48.42 -5.69
N TYR A 393 -0.23 47.90 -6.28
CA TYR A 393 0.77 48.73 -6.95
C TYR A 393 0.63 48.70 -8.47
N ASP A 394 0.94 49.83 -9.09
CA ASP A 394 0.88 50.01 -10.54
C ASP A 394 2.27 50.19 -11.17
N ALA A 395 2.31 50.42 -12.49
CA ALA A 395 3.53 50.56 -13.27
C ALA A 395 4.37 51.80 -12.91
N TYR A 396 3.87 52.66 -12.02
CA TYR A 396 4.49 53.94 -11.63
C TYR A 396 4.99 53.93 -10.19
N THR A 397 4.73 52.86 -9.45
CA THR A 397 5.21 52.74 -8.07
C THR A 397 6.73 52.54 -8.09
N SER A 398 7.46 53.57 -7.68
CA SER A 398 8.90 53.46 -7.41
C SER A 398 9.15 52.55 -6.21
N ASP A 399 10.30 51.87 -6.19
CA ASP A 399 10.80 51.05 -5.07
C ASP A 399 10.22 49.63 -4.87
N LEU A 400 9.64 49.02 -5.91
CA LEU A 400 9.16 47.62 -5.86
C LEU A 400 10.25 46.54 -6.04
N ARG A 401 11.48 46.94 -6.37
CA ARG A 401 12.57 46.00 -6.72
C ARG A 401 12.87 44.99 -5.60
N PRO A 402 13.05 45.37 -4.32
CA PRO A 402 13.33 44.42 -3.25
C PRO A 402 12.17 43.42 -3.01
N GLN A 403 10.93 43.87 -3.17
CA GLN A 403 9.74 43.06 -2.96
C GLN A 403 9.56 42.01 -4.06
N VAL A 404 9.87 42.38 -5.31
CA VAL A 404 9.85 41.47 -6.46
C VAL A 404 11.04 40.50 -6.44
N GLU A 405 12.21 40.92 -5.97
CA GLU A 405 13.35 40.01 -5.75
C GLU A 405 13.02 38.93 -4.70
N GLY A 406 12.42 39.33 -3.57
CA GLY A 406 11.94 38.38 -2.55
C GLY A 406 10.84 37.44 -3.06
N LEU A 407 9.97 37.92 -3.93
CA LEU A 407 8.96 37.12 -4.64
C LEU A 407 9.62 36.06 -5.54
N VAL A 408 10.61 36.45 -6.35
CA VAL A 408 11.30 35.55 -7.28
C VAL A 408 12.11 34.48 -6.54
N GLN A 409 12.81 34.85 -5.46
CA GLN A 409 13.52 33.90 -4.61
C GLN A 409 12.56 32.90 -3.96
N SER A 410 11.44 33.38 -3.41
CA SER A 410 10.41 32.50 -2.84
C SER A 410 9.76 31.60 -3.89
N ALA A 411 9.61 32.08 -5.13
CA ALA A 411 9.07 31.29 -6.23
C ALA A 411 10.02 30.17 -6.67
N ALA A 412 11.33 30.44 -6.70
CA ALA A 412 12.35 29.42 -6.99
C ALA A 412 12.35 28.29 -5.94
N LEU A 413 12.20 28.63 -4.66
CA LEU A 413 12.10 27.66 -3.56
C LEU A 413 10.78 26.88 -3.56
N ALA A 414 9.69 27.47 -4.05
CA ALA A 414 8.37 26.83 -4.13
C ALA A 414 8.28 25.80 -5.26
N GLY A 415 9.02 26.00 -6.37
CA GLY A 415 9.10 25.07 -7.48
C GLY A 415 7.72 24.67 -8.06
N GLU A 416 7.47 23.37 -8.15
CA GLU A 416 6.24 22.80 -8.72
C GLU A 416 4.98 23.04 -7.88
N LEU A 417 5.11 23.56 -6.65
CA LEU A 417 3.95 23.87 -5.79
C LEU A 417 3.21 25.15 -6.21
N LEU A 418 3.76 25.93 -7.15
CA LEU A 418 3.09 27.10 -7.71
C LEU A 418 2.09 26.70 -8.78
N LYS A 419 0.89 27.31 -8.74
CA LYS A 419 -0.10 27.15 -9.81
C LYS A 419 0.42 27.82 -11.10
N PRO A 420 0.06 27.32 -12.30
CA PRO A 420 0.46 27.96 -13.57
C PRO A 420 0.06 29.43 -13.69
N GLY A 421 -1.03 29.86 -13.06
CA GLY A 421 -1.42 31.26 -12.98
C GLY A 421 -0.52 32.10 -12.06
N GLU A 422 -0.07 31.53 -10.94
CA GLU A 422 0.84 32.19 -9.99
C GLU A 422 2.22 32.37 -10.61
N ALA A 423 2.76 31.32 -11.25
CA ALA A 423 4.03 31.38 -11.96
C ALA A 423 4.04 32.45 -13.08
N ARG A 424 2.95 32.52 -13.86
CA ARG A 424 2.78 33.58 -14.87
C ARG A 424 2.77 34.98 -14.25
N ARG A 425 2.09 35.18 -13.12
CA ARG A 425 2.06 36.46 -12.41
C ARG A 425 3.43 36.85 -11.84
N VAL A 426 4.20 35.89 -11.32
CA VAL A 426 5.59 36.12 -10.88
C VAL A 426 6.44 36.61 -12.06
N GLU A 427 6.34 35.97 -13.22
CA GLU A 427 7.10 36.37 -14.41
C GLU A 427 6.69 37.75 -14.92
N VAL A 428 5.39 38.10 -14.85
CA VAL A 428 4.91 39.45 -15.17
C VAL A 428 5.55 40.50 -14.26
N TRP A 429 5.60 40.27 -12.96
CA TRP A 429 6.24 41.21 -12.01
C TRP A 429 7.75 41.32 -12.19
N LYS A 430 8.41 40.19 -12.49
CA LYS A 430 9.84 40.15 -12.81
C LYS A 430 10.17 40.97 -14.06
N ASN A 431 9.36 40.85 -15.12
CA ASN A 431 9.55 41.62 -16.35
C ASN A 431 9.31 43.13 -16.13
N ARG A 432 8.29 43.50 -15.34
CA ARG A 432 8.00 44.91 -15.01
C ARG A 432 9.16 45.61 -14.30
N VAL A 433 9.80 44.94 -13.34
CA VAL A 433 10.96 45.52 -12.64
C VAL A 433 12.18 45.62 -13.55
N ALA A 434 12.32 44.73 -14.54
CA ALA A 434 13.38 44.78 -15.53
C ALA A 434 13.21 45.95 -16.53
N GLU A 435 11.98 46.31 -16.88
CA GLU A 435 11.67 47.45 -17.77
C GLU A 435 11.82 48.82 -17.10
N GLY A 436 11.80 48.88 -15.77
CA GLY A 436 11.91 50.12 -14.99
C GLY A 436 10.61 50.93 -14.92
N PRO A 437 10.58 52.05 -14.17
CA PRO A 437 9.40 52.92 -14.09
C PRO A 437 9.10 53.52 -15.47
N GLN A 438 7.90 53.27 -16.00
CA GLN A 438 7.49 53.86 -17.28
C GLN A 438 7.13 55.33 -17.07
N ALA A 439 7.53 56.21 -18.01
CA ALA A 439 7.16 57.62 -17.95
C ALA A 439 5.63 57.77 -18.06
N PRO A 440 5.00 58.66 -17.25
CA PRO A 440 3.56 58.91 -17.37
C PRO A 440 3.23 59.49 -18.75
N LEU A 441 2.24 58.90 -19.43
CA LEU A 441 1.74 59.48 -20.68
C LEU A 441 0.89 60.71 -20.36
N HIS A 442 1.40 61.88 -20.74
CA HIS A 442 0.68 63.13 -20.57
C HIS A 442 -0.39 63.30 -21.66
N VAL A 443 -1.53 62.62 -21.46
CA VAL A 443 -2.75 62.83 -22.24
C VAL A 443 -3.67 63.75 -21.44
N ALA A 444 -4.18 64.82 -22.03
CA ALA A 444 -5.11 65.70 -21.33
C ALA A 444 -6.41 64.96 -20.96
N ARG A 445 -6.95 65.23 -19.77
CA ARG A 445 -8.06 64.49 -19.15
C ARG A 445 -9.29 64.32 -20.05
N ARG A 446 -9.58 65.30 -20.91
CA ARG A 446 -10.71 65.26 -21.88
C ARG A 446 -10.61 64.13 -22.91
N TYR A 447 -9.43 63.54 -23.10
CA TYR A 447 -9.22 62.45 -24.07
C TYR A 447 -9.22 61.06 -23.41
N TRP A 448 -9.23 60.99 -22.08
CA TRP A 448 -9.03 59.74 -21.33
C TRP A 448 -10.07 58.67 -21.58
N THR A 449 -11.30 59.05 -21.93
CA THR A 449 -12.42 58.13 -22.15
C THR A 449 -12.76 57.94 -23.62
N GLN A 450 -11.99 58.49 -24.56
CA GLN A 450 -12.36 58.48 -25.99
C GLN A 450 -12.20 57.13 -26.70
N ARG A 451 -11.61 56.13 -26.06
CA ARG A 451 -11.37 54.80 -26.61
C ARG A 451 -11.81 53.74 -25.62
N ASP A 452 -12.07 52.52 -26.07
CA ASP A 452 -12.28 51.40 -25.16
C ASP A 452 -10.98 51.05 -24.45
N CYS A 453 -11.10 50.58 -23.22
CA CYS A 453 -9.93 50.13 -22.45
C CYS A 453 -9.68 48.64 -22.69
N PRO A 454 -8.58 48.23 -23.34
CA PRO A 454 -8.29 46.82 -23.60
C PRO A 454 -8.02 45.99 -22.34
N ARG A 455 -7.80 46.65 -21.20
CA ARG A 455 -7.43 46.01 -19.92
C ARG A 455 -8.61 45.76 -18.97
N CYS A 456 -9.58 46.67 -18.94
CA CYS A 456 -10.78 46.52 -18.11
C CYS A 456 -12.07 46.43 -18.91
N HIS A 457 -11.96 46.44 -20.24
CA HIS A 457 -13.08 46.45 -21.17
C HIS A 457 -14.09 47.58 -20.92
N ALA A 458 -13.65 48.67 -20.26
CA ALA A 458 -14.47 49.86 -20.09
C ALA A 458 -14.66 50.54 -21.45
N ASP A 459 -15.92 50.69 -21.84
CA ASP A 459 -16.31 51.27 -23.13
C ASP A 459 -15.91 52.75 -23.25
N GLN A 460 -15.95 53.25 -24.49
CA GLN A 460 -15.82 54.66 -24.80
C GLN A 460 -16.83 55.49 -23.99
N GLY A 461 -16.35 56.57 -23.37
CA GLY A 461 -17.12 57.41 -22.45
C GLY A 461 -17.10 56.95 -20.99
N VAL A 462 -16.75 55.69 -20.71
CA VAL A 462 -16.75 55.11 -19.35
C VAL A 462 -15.35 55.14 -18.75
N ASN A 463 -15.22 55.50 -17.47
CA ASN A 463 -13.93 55.50 -16.78
C ASN A 463 -13.41 54.07 -16.54
N CYS A 464 -12.08 53.91 -16.50
CA CYS A 464 -11.49 52.61 -16.17
C CYS A 464 -11.82 52.23 -14.72
N VAL A 465 -12.16 50.97 -14.49
CA VAL A 465 -12.42 50.42 -13.15
C VAL A 465 -11.32 49.46 -12.71
N LEU A 466 -11.21 49.25 -11.40
CA LEU A 466 -10.38 48.18 -10.85
C LEU A 466 -11.04 46.83 -11.17
N VAL A 467 -10.33 45.96 -11.89
CA VAL A 467 -10.88 44.69 -12.40
C VAL A 467 -10.78 43.56 -11.36
N GLU A 468 -9.87 43.68 -10.40
CA GLU A 468 -9.60 42.64 -9.40
C GLU A 468 -9.29 43.25 -8.02
N GLY A 469 -9.81 42.64 -6.96
CA GLY A 469 -9.56 43.03 -5.55
C GLY A 469 -10.84 43.40 -4.79
N PRO A 470 -10.74 43.70 -3.48
CA PRO A 470 -11.89 44.13 -2.65
C PRO A 470 -12.51 45.46 -3.11
N ASP A 471 -11.80 46.20 -3.96
CA ASP A 471 -12.25 47.43 -4.60
C ASP A 471 -12.65 47.23 -6.07
N SER A 472 -12.93 46.00 -6.49
CA SER A 472 -13.36 45.72 -7.86
C SER A 472 -14.63 46.51 -8.21
N GLY A 473 -14.65 47.10 -9.41
CA GLY A 473 -15.72 47.99 -9.86
C GLY A 473 -15.58 49.45 -9.43
N LYS A 474 -14.66 49.81 -8.52
CA LYS A 474 -14.39 51.22 -8.22
C LYS A 474 -13.68 51.91 -9.38
N VAL A 475 -14.10 53.14 -9.66
CA VAL A 475 -13.53 54.00 -10.71
C VAL A 475 -12.09 54.37 -10.34
N ARG A 476 -11.16 54.14 -11.26
CA ARG A 476 -9.77 54.56 -11.10
C ARG A 476 -9.66 56.08 -11.22
N LYS A 477 -8.73 56.65 -10.45
CA LYS A 477 -8.37 58.08 -10.55
C LYS A 477 -7.73 58.39 -11.91
N ASP A 478 -6.92 57.46 -12.42
CA ASP A 478 -6.24 57.54 -13.71
C ASP A 478 -6.57 56.32 -14.60
N PRO A 479 -6.77 56.52 -15.93
CA PRO A 479 -7.05 55.43 -16.86
C PRO A 479 -5.90 54.43 -16.94
N HIS A 480 -6.20 53.22 -17.41
CA HIS A 480 -5.15 52.26 -17.74
C HIS A 480 -4.24 52.81 -18.85
N HIS A 481 -2.93 52.63 -18.68
CA HIS A 481 -1.92 53.12 -19.62
C HIS A 481 -2.14 52.58 -21.04
N GLU A 482 -2.58 51.33 -21.16
CA GLU A 482 -2.90 50.69 -22.43
C GLU A 482 -4.01 51.42 -23.20
N ARG A 483 -4.92 52.11 -22.49
CA ARG A 483 -5.93 53.00 -23.09
C ARG A 483 -5.32 54.32 -23.58
N LEU A 484 -4.38 54.89 -22.81
CA LEU A 484 -3.72 56.16 -23.14
C LEU A 484 -2.69 56.02 -24.27
N GLN A 485 -2.02 54.86 -24.35
CA GLN A 485 -1.02 54.57 -25.38
C GLN A 485 -1.63 54.59 -26.77
N LEU A 486 -2.86 54.07 -26.94
CA LEU A 486 -3.59 54.12 -28.21
C LEU A 486 -3.80 55.56 -28.71
N ILE A 487 -4.09 56.50 -27.80
CA ILE A 487 -4.27 57.92 -28.13
C ILE A 487 -2.94 58.56 -28.53
N VAL A 488 -1.86 58.20 -27.84
CA VAL A 488 -0.52 58.71 -28.14
C VAL A 488 0.00 58.18 -29.48
N ASP A 489 -0.23 56.90 -29.77
CA ASP A 489 0.20 56.28 -31.02
C ASP A 489 -0.55 56.84 -32.22
N GLU A 490 -1.86 57.07 -32.08
CA GLU A 490 -2.66 57.72 -33.12
C GLU A 490 -2.16 59.15 -33.42
N ARG A 491 -1.89 59.95 -32.37
CA ARG A 491 -1.32 61.29 -32.55
C ARG A 491 0.05 61.27 -33.23
N LYS A 492 0.89 60.27 -32.94
CA LYS A 492 2.17 60.08 -33.64
C LYS A 492 1.94 59.73 -35.11
N VAL A 493 0.95 58.89 -35.41
CA VAL A 493 0.59 58.55 -36.79
C VAL A 493 0.07 59.79 -37.54
N GLU A 494 -0.81 60.58 -36.94
CA GLU A 494 -1.30 61.84 -37.51
C GLU A 494 -0.18 62.86 -37.73
N GLN A 495 0.72 63.00 -36.76
CA GLN A 495 1.88 63.89 -36.87
C GLN A 495 2.82 63.45 -37.98
N ASN A 496 3.04 62.14 -38.15
CA ASN A 496 3.85 61.58 -39.22
C ASN A 496 3.19 61.80 -40.59
N LYS A 497 1.87 61.59 -40.70
CA LYS A 497 1.11 61.91 -41.92
C LYS A 497 1.19 63.40 -42.27
N ALA A 498 1.04 64.29 -41.28
CA ALA A 498 1.16 65.74 -41.48
C ALA A 498 2.58 66.16 -41.90
N ARG A 499 3.62 65.53 -41.33
CA ARG A 499 5.01 65.72 -41.76
C ARG A 499 5.25 65.25 -43.19
N GLN A 500 4.69 64.10 -43.58
CA GLN A 500 4.77 63.58 -44.94
C GLN A 500 4.04 64.49 -45.95
N LEU A 501 2.87 65.03 -45.60
CA LEU A 501 2.14 65.99 -46.43
C LEU A 501 2.90 67.31 -46.60
N LYS A 502 3.52 67.83 -45.52
CA LYS A 502 4.39 69.01 -45.61
C LYS A 502 5.63 68.76 -46.48
N LYS A 503 6.23 67.58 -46.38
CA LYS A 503 7.38 67.20 -47.22
C LYS A 503 6.99 67.10 -48.70
N ALA A 504 5.83 66.51 -49.00
CA ALA A 504 5.29 66.44 -50.35
C ALA A 504 4.94 67.82 -50.93
N GLN A 505 4.48 68.78 -50.11
CA GLN A 505 4.24 70.16 -50.55
C GLN A 505 5.53 70.95 -50.80
N GLN A 506 6.60 70.67 -50.06
CA GLN A 506 7.92 71.29 -50.30
C GLN A 506 8.60 70.75 -51.57
N GLU A 507 8.37 69.49 -51.95
CA GLU A 507 8.92 68.90 -53.18
C GLU A 507 8.22 69.39 -54.48
N VAL A 508 7.07 70.08 -54.38
CA VAL A 508 6.32 70.61 -55.54
C VAL A 508 6.67 72.08 -55.86
N VAL A 509 7.41 72.79 -54.99
CA VAL A 509 7.73 74.23 -55.16
C VAL A 509 9.23 74.46 -55.36
N SER A 510 9.84 73.79 -56.32
CA SER A 510 11.18 74.16 -56.81
C SER A 510 11.27 73.95 -58.33
N PRO A 511 11.38 75.02 -59.14
CA PRO A 511 11.72 74.91 -60.55
C PRO A 511 13.22 74.65 -60.72
N ALA A 512 13.51 73.83 -61.74
CA ALA A 512 14.81 73.32 -62.14
C ALA A 512 15.77 74.39 -62.69
N GLU A 513 17.07 74.18 -62.47
CA GLU A 513 18.18 74.21 -63.46
C GLU A 513 19.57 74.07 -62.74
N PRO A 514 20.70 73.76 -63.41
CA PRO A 514 20.96 72.59 -64.27
C PRO A 514 22.30 71.84 -63.96
N MET A 515 22.40 70.63 -64.52
CA MET A 515 23.55 69.72 -64.79
C MET A 515 25.01 70.23 -64.59
N LYS A 516 25.87 69.55 -63.82
CA LYS A 516 26.83 68.43 -64.15
C LYS A 516 28.28 68.86 -63.76
N PRO A 517 29.34 68.01 -63.69
CA PRO A 517 29.45 66.57 -63.99
C PRO A 517 30.15 65.70 -62.90
N ALA A 518 30.25 64.42 -63.21
CA ALA A 518 30.85 63.31 -62.47
C ALA A 518 32.37 63.43 -62.23
N VAL A 519 32.85 62.86 -61.11
CA VAL A 519 34.23 62.37 -60.93
C VAL A 519 34.21 61.09 -60.08
N GLU A 520 34.57 59.99 -60.75
CA GLU A 520 35.41 58.85 -60.35
C GLU A 520 35.25 58.19 -58.96
N GLU A 521 34.91 56.89 -58.97
CA GLU A 521 35.45 55.92 -58.00
C GLU A 521 36.98 55.83 -58.21
N PRO A 522 37.77 55.62 -57.14
CA PRO A 522 38.24 54.25 -56.95
C PRO A 522 38.41 53.79 -55.49
N GLU A 523 38.33 52.46 -55.39
CA GLU A 523 39.13 51.57 -54.52
C GLU A 523 38.84 51.43 -53.02
N ARG A 524 38.36 50.21 -52.75
CA ARG A 524 38.44 49.42 -51.52
C ARG A 524 39.75 49.63 -50.76
N GLU A 525 39.64 49.87 -49.45
CA GLU A 525 40.54 49.26 -48.47
C GLU A 525 39.94 49.27 -47.04
N ALA A 526 40.02 48.08 -46.42
CA ALA A 526 40.07 47.72 -45.00
C ALA A 526 39.24 48.46 -43.92
N GLU A 527 38.32 47.70 -43.30
CA GLU A 527 37.78 47.95 -41.95
C GLU A 527 38.86 47.89 -40.85
N PRO A 528 38.62 48.55 -39.70
CA PRO A 528 39.01 47.98 -38.42
C PRO A 528 37.85 47.87 -37.42
N GLY A 529 37.57 46.62 -37.03
CA GLY A 529 37.67 46.17 -35.63
C GLY A 529 36.67 46.73 -34.60
N ARG A 530 35.53 46.05 -34.45
CA ARG A 530 34.74 46.09 -33.20
C ARG A 530 35.39 45.22 -32.12
N PRO A 531 35.42 45.66 -30.84
CA PRO A 531 36.01 44.89 -29.75
C PRO A 531 35.15 43.68 -29.37
N ALA A 532 35.84 42.59 -29.07
CA ALA A 532 35.31 41.28 -28.74
C ALA A 532 34.44 41.30 -27.47
N ARG A 533 33.23 40.74 -27.59
CA ARG A 533 32.42 40.31 -26.46
C ARG A 533 33.10 39.14 -25.75
N GLU A 534 33.46 39.36 -24.50
CA GLU A 534 33.87 38.32 -23.55
C GLU A 534 32.83 37.20 -23.49
N ARG A 535 33.28 35.99 -23.80
CA ARG A 535 32.57 34.74 -23.55
C ARG A 535 32.52 34.50 -22.04
N ARG A 536 31.42 34.88 -21.39
CA ARG A 536 31.10 34.37 -20.06
C ARG A 536 30.91 32.86 -20.11
N ALA A 537 31.75 32.15 -19.37
CA ALA A 537 31.65 30.73 -19.09
C ALA A 537 30.25 30.40 -18.54
N LYS A 538 29.58 29.42 -19.16
CA LYS A 538 28.37 28.80 -18.61
C LYS A 538 28.79 27.87 -17.48
N GLU A 539 28.34 28.15 -16.27
CA GLU A 539 28.37 27.20 -15.17
C GLU A 539 27.61 25.90 -15.54
N PRO A 540 28.12 24.72 -15.15
CA PRO A 540 27.46 23.46 -15.44
C PRO A 540 26.21 23.30 -14.56
N LYS A 541 25.03 23.48 -15.14
CA LYS A 541 23.78 22.98 -14.57
C LYS A 541 23.90 21.46 -14.41
N LYS A 542 23.98 20.97 -13.17
CA LYS A 542 23.76 19.54 -12.85
C LYS A 542 22.38 19.14 -13.35
N LYS A 543 22.32 18.52 -14.53
CA LYS A 543 21.14 17.81 -15.02
C LYS A 543 20.97 16.60 -14.10
N ALA A 544 19.82 16.49 -13.42
CA ALA A 544 19.44 15.24 -12.76
C ALA A 544 19.43 14.12 -13.81
N GLU A 545 20.08 13.00 -13.49
CA GLU A 545 20.11 11.85 -14.38
C GLU A 545 18.67 11.37 -14.68
N PRO A 546 18.33 11.09 -15.96
CA PRO A 546 17.02 10.57 -16.30
C PRO A 546 16.82 9.20 -15.64
N ARG A 547 15.68 9.01 -14.94
CA ARG A 547 15.29 7.72 -14.34
C ARG A 547 15.37 6.60 -15.38
N LEU A 548 15.80 5.40 -14.97
CA LEU A 548 16.12 4.26 -15.86
C LEU A 548 15.01 3.87 -16.85
N HIS A 549 13.73 3.98 -16.47
CA HIS A 549 12.59 3.67 -17.35
C HIS A 549 12.38 4.67 -18.49
N HIS A 550 12.96 5.88 -18.40
CA HIS A 550 12.99 6.83 -19.52
C HIS A 550 14.12 6.53 -20.53
N GLN A 551 15.10 5.70 -20.15
CA GLN A 551 16.24 5.36 -21.00
C GLN A 551 15.96 4.11 -21.87
N VAL A 552 14.92 3.32 -21.54
CA VAL A 552 14.52 2.12 -22.27
C VAL A 552 13.14 2.34 -22.90
N PRO A 553 12.96 2.07 -24.21
CA PRO A 553 11.64 2.13 -24.84
C PRO A 553 10.64 1.17 -24.16
N PRO A 554 9.35 1.56 -23.98
CA PRO A 554 8.35 0.71 -23.31
C PRO A 554 8.19 -0.70 -23.89
N ARG A 555 8.41 -0.88 -25.18
CA ARG A 555 8.37 -2.19 -25.85
C ARG A 555 9.45 -3.16 -25.37
N ASP A 556 10.57 -2.64 -24.88
CA ASP A 556 11.74 -3.43 -24.48
C ASP A 556 11.78 -3.71 -22.97
N TRP A 557 10.89 -3.06 -22.19
CA TRP A 557 10.81 -3.17 -20.73
C TRP A 557 10.69 -4.61 -20.21
N TYR A 558 10.01 -5.46 -20.97
CA TYR A 558 9.71 -6.83 -20.58
C TYR A 558 10.40 -7.87 -21.49
N ARG A 559 11.32 -7.45 -22.38
CA ARG A 559 11.95 -8.33 -23.38
C ARG A 559 12.77 -9.47 -22.77
N MET A 560 13.35 -9.26 -21.58
CA MET A 560 14.19 -10.25 -20.92
C MET A 560 13.65 -10.68 -19.56
N MET A 561 14.13 -11.81 -19.02
CA MET A 561 13.78 -12.26 -17.67
C MET A 561 14.30 -11.27 -16.62
N CYS A 562 13.43 -10.92 -15.66
CA CYS A 562 13.82 -10.07 -14.55
C CYS A 562 14.81 -10.81 -13.62
N PRO A 563 16.01 -10.28 -13.33
CA PRO A 563 16.96 -10.93 -12.42
C PRO A 563 16.53 -10.84 -10.95
N ARG A 564 15.57 -9.97 -10.60
CA ARG A 564 15.12 -9.73 -9.23
C ARG A 564 13.94 -10.62 -8.82
N CYS A 565 12.88 -10.63 -9.61
CA CYS A 565 11.69 -11.46 -9.35
C CYS A 565 11.58 -12.71 -10.24
N HIS A 566 12.54 -12.95 -11.15
CA HIS A 566 12.52 -14.08 -12.09
C HIS A 566 11.32 -14.10 -13.06
N ALA A 567 10.57 -13.01 -13.17
CA ALA A 567 9.48 -12.87 -14.14
C ALA A 567 10.00 -13.09 -15.57
N ARG A 568 9.37 -14.02 -16.30
CA ARG A 568 9.73 -14.39 -17.68
C ARG A 568 9.58 -13.20 -18.66
N PRO A 569 10.22 -13.25 -19.84
CA PRO A 569 9.97 -12.32 -20.93
C PRO A 569 8.46 -12.14 -21.22
N GLY A 570 8.03 -10.91 -21.46
CA GLY A 570 6.63 -10.55 -21.72
C GLY A 570 5.71 -10.53 -20.49
N LYS A 571 6.19 -10.89 -19.29
CA LYS A 571 5.42 -10.82 -18.05
C LYS A 571 5.85 -9.64 -17.18
N LEU A 572 4.86 -9.02 -16.53
CA LEU A 572 5.07 -7.97 -15.52
C LEU A 572 5.91 -8.50 -14.36
N CYS A 573 6.71 -7.62 -13.78
CA CYS A 573 7.46 -7.92 -12.57
C CYS A 573 6.52 -8.08 -11.38
N ASP A 574 6.85 -8.99 -10.46
CA ASP A 574 6.15 -9.10 -9.18
C ASP A 574 6.42 -7.88 -8.31
N ASN A 575 5.41 -7.45 -7.55
CA ASN A 575 5.52 -6.34 -6.60
C ASN A 575 6.16 -6.82 -5.28
N ASP A 576 7.41 -7.26 -5.36
CA ASP A 576 8.20 -7.75 -4.24
C ASP A 576 8.63 -6.63 -3.26
N ASP A 577 8.56 -5.37 -3.69
CA ASP A 577 8.82 -4.16 -2.91
C ASP A 577 7.58 -3.54 -2.26
N ARG A 578 6.37 -4.13 -2.48
CA ARG A 578 5.08 -3.68 -1.93
C ARG A 578 4.77 -2.20 -2.17
N VAL A 579 5.32 -1.61 -3.24
CA VAL A 579 4.99 -0.24 -3.64
C VAL A 579 3.69 -0.28 -4.44
N GLY A 580 2.58 0.02 -3.76
CA GLY A 580 1.23 0.03 -4.34
C GLY A 580 0.47 -1.30 -4.14
N PRO A 581 -0.85 -1.30 -4.38
CA PRO A 581 -1.76 -2.39 -3.96
C PRO A 581 -1.83 -3.58 -4.94
N ALA A 582 -1.15 -3.52 -6.08
CA ALA A 582 -1.22 -4.57 -7.09
C ALA A 582 -0.11 -5.62 -6.88
N ASP A 583 -0.41 -6.90 -7.07
CA ASP A 583 0.58 -7.99 -6.96
C ASP A 583 1.68 -7.91 -8.04
N LYS A 584 1.47 -7.07 -9.07
CA LYS A 584 2.39 -6.84 -10.19
C LYS A 584 2.75 -5.36 -10.28
N ARG A 585 4.02 -5.05 -10.53
CA ARG A 585 4.48 -3.67 -10.72
C ARG A 585 4.04 -3.15 -12.09
N GLN A 586 3.63 -1.89 -12.15
CA GLN A 586 3.34 -1.19 -13.41
C GLN A 586 4.62 -0.82 -14.17
N LEU A 587 5.72 -0.62 -13.45
CA LEU A 587 7.05 -0.41 -14.00
C LEU A 587 7.94 -1.63 -13.70
N PRO A 588 8.80 -2.06 -14.65
CA PRO A 588 9.74 -3.13 -14.39
C PRO A 588 10.72 -2.75 -13.27
N HIS A 589 11.35 -3.76 -12.68
CA HIS A 589 12.50 -3.54 -11.80
C HIS A 589 13.64 -2.85 -12.54
N ASP A 590 14.32 -1.92 -11.87
CA ASP A 590 15.46 -1.18 -12.44
C ASP A 590 16.59 -2.13 -12.86
N GLU A 591 16.77 -3.26 -12.16
CA GLU A 591 17.70 -4.32 -12.50
C GLU A 591 17.35 -5.03 -13.81
N ARG A 592 16.06 -5.09 -14.17
CA ARG A 592 15.61 -5.60 -15.48
C ARG A 592 15.91 -4.58 -16.58
N LEU A 593 15.67 -3.29 -16.32
CA LEU A 593 15.92 -2.21 -17.28
C LEU A 593 17.41 -2.01 -17.56
N ARG A 594 18.27 -2.08 -16.54
CA ARG A 594 19.73 -2.06 -16.71
C ARG A 594 20.19 -3.21 -17.58
N ARG A 595 19.62 -4.41 -17.41
CA ARG A 595 19.95 -5.56 -18.25
C ARG A 595 19.57 -5.34 -19.71
N VAL A 596 18.43 -4.69 -19.97
CA VAL A 596 18.01 -4.32 -21.33
C VAL A 596 18.92 -3.25 -21.93
N LEU A 597 19.42 -2.30 -21.13
CA LEU A 597 20.40 -1.31 -21.58
C LEU A 597 21.79 -1.93 -21.87
N GLN A 598 22.14 -3.01 -21.18
CA GLN A 598 23.41 -3.73 -21.33
C GLN A 598 23.39 -4.82 -22.41
N SER A 599 22.24 -5.13 -23.01
CA SER A 599 22.16 -6.07 -24.13
C SER A 599 22.36 -5.31 -25.45
N ASP A 600 23.51 -5.53 -26.10
CA ASP A 600 23.95 -4.94 -27.37
C ASP A 600 23.19 -5.43 -28.62
N ASP A 601 21.86 -5.48 -28.57
CA ASP A 601 21.02 -5.70 -29.77
C ASP A 601 20.29 -4.42 -30.16
N ARG A 602 21.05 -3.44 -30.64
CA ARG A 602 20.54 -2.35 -31.48
C ARG A 602 20.88 -2.64 -32.94
N VAL A 603 20.04 -3.42 -33.62
CA VAL A 603 19.95 -3.41 -35.08
C VAL A 603 18.49 -3.22 -35.49
N GLY A 604 18.24 -2.13 -36.21
CA GLY A 604 16.98 -1.81 -36.89
C GLY A 604 16.83 -2.56 -38.22
N PRO A 605 15.73 -2.34 -38.95
CA PRO A 605 15.05 -3.37 -39.75
C PRO A 605 15.45 -3.42 -41.23
N ALA A 606 15.84 -4.60 -41.69
CA ALA A 606 15.99 -5.10 -43.08
C ALA A 606 16.63 -6.49 -42.90
N GLU A 607 16.23 -7.64 -43.45
CA GLU A 607 15.56 -8.06 -44.67
C GLU A 607 14.98 -9.47 -44.38
N LYS A 608 13.88 -9.84 -45.02
CA LYS A 608 13.52 -11.26 -45.17
C LYS A 608 14.51 -11.90 -46.15
N PRO A 609 14.95 -13.14 -45.90
CA PRO A 609 14.94 -14.10 -47.00
C PRO A 609 14.16 -15.37 -46.66
N GLN A 610 13.50 -15.83 -47.72
CA GLN A 610 12.70 -17.04 -47.83
C GLN A 610 13.50 -18.31 -47.54
N ALA A 611 12.75 -19.36 -47.18
CA ALA A 611 13.19 -20.74 -47.06
C ALA A 611 13.92 -21.26 -48.32
N PRO A 612 14.58 -22.43 -48.18
CA PRO A 612 14.25 -23.48 -49.11
C PRO A 612 13.90 -24.80 -48.44
N ARG A 613 13.06 -25.53 -49.19
CA ARG A 613 12.54 -26.88 -49.02
C ARG A 613 13.48 -27.81 -49.80
N ASP A 614 13.87 -28.96 -49.23
CA ASP A 614 14.28 -30.20 -49.93
C ASP A 614 14.45 -31.28 -48.85
N GLU A 615 13.58 -32.29 -48.74
CA GLU A 615 13.42 -33.53 -49.54
C GLU A 615 14.61 -34.53 -49.49
N ARG A 616 14.36 -35.60 -48.70
CA ARG A 616 14.72 -37.03 -48.84
C ARG A 616 16.21 -37.43 -48.88
N LEU A 617 16.58 -38.42 -48.05
CA LEU A 617 16.66 -39.85 -48.44
C LEU A 617 17.16 -40.76 -47.29
N HIS A 618 16.46 -41.89 -47.15
CA HIS A 618 16.76 -43.22 -46.58
C HIS A 618 18.07 -43.53 -45.82
N ARG A 619 17.94 -44.18 -44.64
CA ARG A 619 18.13 -45.65 -44.47
C ARG A 619 17.76 -46.14 -43.05
N VAL A 620 17.08 -47.27 -43.03
CA VAL A 620 16.70 -48.23 -41.95
C VAL A 620 17.16 -49.61 -42.50
N PRO A 621 17.23 -50.78 -41.80
CA PRO A 621 16.92 -51.23 -40.42
C PRO A 621 18.09 -52.02 -39.75
N GLU A 622 18.00 -52.58 -38.54
CA GLU A 622 17.48 -53.93 -38.17
C GLU A 622 17.88 -54.18 -36.69
N SER A 623 17.29 -55.01 -35.82
CA SER A 623 16.12 -55.90 -35.78
C SER A 623 15.97 -56.27 -34.27
N ALA A 624 14.79 -56.19 -33.65
CA ALA A 624 13.74 -57.21 -33.50
C ALA A 624 13.97 -58.28 -32.40
N ARG A 625 13.02 -58.34 -31.44
CA ARG A 625 12.12 -59.50 -31.10
C ARG A 625 11.50 -59.29 -29.70
N ALA A 626 10.19 -59.01 -29.59
CA ALA A 626 9.01 -59.91 -29.57
C ALA A 626 8.65 -60.35 -28.12
N GLU A 627 7.63 -59.80 -27.44
CA GLU A 627 6.17 -60.16 -27.42
C GLU A 627 5.87 -61.60 -26.91
N PRO A 628 4.68 -61.98 -26.32
CA PRO A 628 3.37 -61.30 -26.22
C PRO A 628 2.48 -61.48 -24.93
N ARG A 629 1.47 -60.60 -24.79
CA ARG A 629 0.02 -60.72 -24.40
C ARG A 629 -0.54 -61.51 -23.16
N SER A 630 -1.27 -60.76 -22.30
CA SER A 630 -2.71 -60.80 -21.83
C SER A 630 -3.47 -62.15 -21.62
N PRO A 631 -4.64 -62.28 -20.89
CA PRO A 631 -5.65 -61.28 -20.48
C PRO A 631 -6.46 -61.50 -19.14
N ARG A 632 -7.39 -60.54 -18.89
CA ARG A 632 -8.53 -60.40 -17.93
C ARG A 632 -9.25 -61.63 -17.32
N ARG A 633 -9.80 -61.45 -16.09
CA ARG A 633 -11.14 -61.95 -15.67
C ARG A 633 -11.89 -60.98 -14.72
N ARG A 634 -13.22 -61.16 -14.67
CA ARG A 634 -14.32 -60.34 -14.08
C ARG A 634 -14.99 -61.09 -12.89
N ARG A 635 -15.69 -60.32 -12.02
CA ARG A 635 -16.76 -60.67 -11.03
C ARG A 635 -16.33 -61.46 -9.78
N GLY A 636 -16.92 -61.27 -8.59
CA GLY A 636 -18.17 -60.59 -8.21
C GLY A 636 -18.29 -60.35 -6.70
N ASP A 637 -19.51 -59.96 -6.30
CA ASP A 637 -19.97 -59.40 -5.02
C ASP A 637 -19.73 -60.26 -3.76
N GLY A 638 -19.62 -59.60 -2.60
CA GLY A 638 -19.59 -60.22 -1.28
C GLY A 638 -19.64 -59.18 -0.15
N GLU A 639 -20.82 -59.04 0.45
CA GLU A 639 -21.13 -58.29 1.67
C GLU A 639 -20.58 -59.02 2.91
N VAL A 640 -19.86 -58.33 3.82
CA VAL A 640 -19.63 -58.79 5.21
C VAL A 640 -19.51 -57.58 6.15
N GLN A 641 -20.32 -57.60 7.22
CA GLN A 641 -20.30 -56.72 8.38
C GLN A 641 -19.13 -57.06 9.33
N GLY A 642 -18.60 -56.03 10.02
CA GLY A 642 -18.11 -56.11 11.40
C GLY A 642 -16.63 -56.45 11.65
N ALA A 643 -15.86 -55.46 12.12
CA ALA A 643 -14.98 -55.59 13.30
C ALA A 643 -14.34 -54.23 13.64
N ALA A 644 -14.71 -53.68 14.79
CA ALA A 644 -14.02 -52.59 15.44
C ALA A 644 -12.64 -53.08 15.92
N GLY A 645 -11.59 -52.45 15.41
CA GLY A 645 -10.21 -52.57 15.88
C GLY A 645 -9.51 -51.25 15.57
N SER A 646 -9.06 -50.56 16.62
CA SER A 646 -8.47 -49.22 16.57
C SER A 646 -7.17 -49.18 15.74
N ALA A 647 -7.31 -48.95 14.44
CA ALA A 647 -6.21 -48.59 13.55
C ALA A 647 -6.26 -47.09 13.23
N ALA A 648 -5.19 -46.41 13.67
CA ALA A 648 -4.69 -45.12 13.24
C ALA A 648 -5.16 -44.64 11.83
N ARG A 649 -6.06 -43.65 11.74
CA ARG A 649 -6.47 -43.04 10.46
C ARG A 649 -5.40 -42.08 9.90
N THR A 650 -5.10 -42.18 8.61
CA THR A 650 -4.33 -41.22 7.80
C THR A 650 -5.27 -40.42 6.89
N TRP A 651 -5.02 -39.12 6.70
CA TRP A 651 -5.83 -38.22 5.88
C TRP A 651 -5.36 -38.18 4.43
N HIS A 652 -6.28 -38.39 3.48
CA HIS A 652 -6.03 -38.32 2.05
C HIS A 652 -6.20 -36.89 1.50
N ALA A 653 -5.58 -36.59 0.36
CA ALA A 653 -5.66 -35.28 -0.32
C ALA A 653 -7.09 -34.84 -0.64
N ALA A 654 -7.98 -35.79 -0.91
CA ALA A 654 -9.39 -35.51 -1.09
C ALA A 654 -10.03 -34.99 0.21
N GLU A 655 -9.62 -35.48 1.37
CA GLU A 655 -10.28 -35.27 2.66
C GLU A 655 -9.94 -33.94 3.35
N VAL A 656 -9.03 -33.15 2.79
CA VAL A 656 -8.67 -31.81 3.31
C VAL A 656 -9.02 -30.71 2.32
N THR A 657 -9.30 -29.52 2.84
CA THR A 657 -9.54 -28.32 2.02
C THR A 657 -8.26 -27.90 1.30
N CYS A 658 -8.37 -27.54 0.02
CA CYS A 658 -7.21 -27.05 -0.74
C CYS A 658 -6.81 -25.64 -0.29
N PRO A 659 -5.59 -25.40 0.22
CA PRO A 659 -5.18 -24.06 0.64
C PRO A 659 -5.00 -23.07 -0.53
N LYS A 660 -4.89 -23.58 -1.76
CA LYS A 660 -4.67 -22.77 -2.96
C LYS A 660 -5.95 -22.29 -3.64
N CYS A 661 -6.99 -23.12 -3.69
CA CYS A 661 -8.25 -22.77 -4.34
C CYS A 661 -9.48 -22.88 -3.43
N GLN A 662 -9.27 -23.17 -2.13
CA GLN A 662 -10.31 -23.33 -1.11
C GLN A 662 -11.37 -24.40 -1.42
N ALA A 663 -11.09 -25.32 -2.37
CA ALA A 663 -11.98 -26.43 -2.67
C ALA A 663 -12.18 -27.31 -1.43
N ALA A 664 -13.43 -27.52 -1.05
CA ALA A 664 -13.85 -28.31 0.11
C ALA A 664 -13.42 -29.79 0.01
N PRO A 665 -13.35 -30.53 1.13
CA PRO A 665 -13.10 -31.97 1.12
C PRO A 665 -13.98 -32.72 0.09
N ASN A 666 -13.40 -33.73 -0.55
CA ASN A 666 -13.98 -34.56 -1.61
C ASN A 666 -14.40 -33.83 -2.91
N THR A 667 -14.11 -32.53 -3.04
CA THR A 667 -14.39 -31.75 -4.25
C THR A 667 -13.12 -31.59 -5.11
N PRO A 668 -13.14 -31.77 -6.45
CA PRO A 668 -11.95 -31.61 -7.29
C PRO A 668 -11.49 -30.14 -7.38
N CYS A 669 -10.18 -29.94 -7.48
CA CYS A 669 -9.61 -28.59 -7.70
C CYS A 669 -9.68 -28.22 -9.20
N THR A 670 -10.10 -26.98 -9.49
CA THR A 670 -10.13 -26.39 -10.83
C THR A 670 -9.11 -25.25 -10.93
N PRO A 671 -8.51 -24.97 -12.12
CA PRO A 671 -8.76 -25.60 -13.42
C PRO A 671 -7.92 -26.85 -13.72
N ASN A 672 -6.92 -27.19 -12.92
CA ASN A 672 -5.90 -28.20 -13.25
C ASN A 672 -5.79 -29.32 -12.21
N GLY A 673 -6.86 -30.09 -11.97
CA GLY A 673 -6.82 -31.28 -11.11
C GLY A 673 -6.27 -31.02 -9.69
N MET A 674 -6.03 -32.07 -8.90
CA MET A 674 -5.59 -31.92 -7.50
C MET A 674 -4.31 -31.08 -7.40
N HIS A 675 -4.44 -29.89 -6.81
CA HIS A 675 -3.31 -29.00 -6.54
C HIS A 675 -2.30 -29.67 -5.59
N HIS A 676 -1.01 -29.56 -5.92
CA HIS A 676 0.09 -30.11 -5.11
C HIS A 676 0.01 -29.64 -3.66
N GLU A 677 -0.39 -28.40 -3.45
CA GLU A 677 -0.55 -27.77 -2.13
C GLU A 677 -1.64 -28.46 -1.30
N ARG A 678 -2.69 -29.04 -1.91
CA ARG A 678 -3.70 -29.85 -1.20
C ARG A 678 -3.14 -31.20 -0.75
N VAL A 679 -2.32 -31.81 -1.58
CA VAL A 679 -1.66 -33.10 -1.29
C VAL A 679 -0.64 -32.92 -0.17
N GLU A 680 0.16 -31.85 -0.22
CA GLU A 680 1.07 -31.44 0.85
C GLU A 680 0.30 -31.15 2.15
N TRP A 681 -0.84 -30.45 2.07
CA TRP A 681 -1.67 -30.13 3.22
C TRP A 681 -2.27 -31.38 3.88
N ALA A 682 -2.73 -32.37 3.11
CA ALA A 682 -3.21 -33.64 3.65
C ALA A 682 -2.09 -34.50 4.26
N ARG A 683 -0.91 -34.48 3.64
CA ARG A 683 0.30 -35.11 4.20
C ARG A 683 0.77 -34.40 5.46
N GLU A 684 0.58 -33.09 5.55
CA GLU A 684 0.88 -32.30 6.74
C GLU A 684 -0.14 -32.56 7.85
N PHE A 685 -1.43 -32.70 7.55
CA PHE A 685 -2.45 -33.14 8.52
C PHE A 685 -2.22 -34.58 9.00
N SER A 686 -1.91 -35.50 8.08
CA SER A 686 -1.50 -36.87 8.44
C SER A 686 -0.26 -36.85 9.31
N ARG A 687 0.79 -36.10 8.95
CA ARG A 687 1.96 -35.93 9.82
C ARG A 687 1.55 -35.38 11.20
N ARG A 688 0.76 -34.30 11.25
CA ARG A 688 0.33 -33.57 12.47
C ARG A 688 -0.59 -34.36 13.40
N LEU A 689 -1.46 -35.24 12.89
CA LEU A 689 -2.28 -36.13 13.73
C LEU A 689 -1.46 -37.26 14.37
N TRP A 690 -0.35 -37.62 13.73
CA TRP A 690 0.66 -38.52 14.27
C TRP A 690 1.73 -37.80 15.10
N GLY A 691 1.46 -36.52 15.43
CA GLY A 691 1.91 -35.79 16.64
C GLY A 691 3.30 -35.24 16.65
#